data_AF-A0A7J7DQ51-F1
#
_entry.id   AF-A0A7J7DQ51-F1
#
_cell.length_a   1.000
_cell.length_b   1.000
_cell.length_c   1.000
_cell.angle_alpha   90.00
_cell.angle_beta   90.00
_cell.angle_gamma   90.00
#
_symmetry.space_group_name_H-M   'P 1'
#
loop_
_entity.id
_entity.type
_entity.pdbx_description
1 polymer ?
#
loop_
_entity_poly.entity_id
_entity_poly.type
_entity_poly.pdbx_seq_one_letter_code
_entity_poly.pdbx_strand_id
1 'polypeptide(L)'
;MTSVAVAVNGGARCGGKGSSRAVRWTLNNFSPSDHRFILVHVMPAIISIPTPSGERIPIEELDADTVALYVQEVKIKYGEIFIPYKKLCKGIEVETIVLEDDNPANALLRYASESGVDHLVLGSRSVNCILRKFEGPGIPENVLRYAPETCGICIIYGRRVITKSAHPSTSGGYRGGSKCNNEEVSGLNSYSSVSSVQRTFGALSMSSGFLNSEALSHVDPSTSVNLGMERDYQNLGGCEIITTRHCNSTASTKSEMSDAQVEVEQLQVELQKTRALYEQACTELVHAQNTVHLLSSECLEEARRVNAVLEREDILRKTAAEEKAKRLQTIKEVEEAKTLLAKEVYERQIAELNALKEFLEKQKFVDVLFSSDRRYRRYTRDEIEEATDFFSENRVIGEGGFGKVYKCSLDHTPVAVKVFNSDAIDKREEFLREVEVLGQHHHPNIVLLLGACPETGSLVYEYLENGSLEDNIFHLNGKPALSWNSRFRITFEVACGLSFLHNSKPEPIVHRDLKPGNILLDRNYTSKIGDVGLAKLISDIVPDNITEYRESVIAGTFYYMDPEYQRTGTLRPKSDLYAFGVIILQLLTARHPNGLLLTIEKALLDGSFPSILDNSITDWPLAETEELARIALKCSSLRCRDRPHLDTEVLPILKRLHEFAYTTLKAGVKSSTP
;
A
#
# COMPACT_ATOMS: atom_id res chain seq x y z
N MET A 1 2.92 -6.64 28.84
CA MET A 1 2.36 -6.00 27.65
C MET A 1 1.94 -7.12 26.74
N THR A 2 0.64 -7.25 26.49
CA THR A 2 0.07 -8.30 25.64
C THR A 2 0.36 -7.98 24.17
N SER A 3 0.32 -8.98 23.31
CA SER A 3 0.72 -8.87 21.91
C SER A 3 -0.39 -9.33 20.97
N VAL A 4 -0.67 -8.50 19.97
CA VAL A 4 -1.80 -8.71 19.06
C VAL A 4 -1.30 -8.65 17.62
N ALA A 5 -1.25 -9.82 16.97
CA ALA A 5 -0.92 -9.93 15.57
C ALA A 5 -2.18 -9.86 14.70
N VAL A 6 -2.11 -9.16 13.57
CA VAL A 6 -3.18 -9.11 12.57
C VAL A 6 -2.67 -9.67 11.25
N ALA A 7 -3.27 -10.76 10.80
CA ALA A 7 -2.97 -11.35 9.51
C ALA A 7 -3.55 -10.47 8.37
N VAL A 8 -2.68 -9.99 7.48
CA VAL A 8 -3.04 -9.12 6.36
C VAL A 8 -2.62 -9.72 5.02
N ASN A 9 -3.42 -9.43 4.00
CA ASN A 9 -3.19 -9.83 2.61
C ASN A 9 -3.37 -8.62 1.68
N GLY A 10 -2.38 -8.38 0.82
CA GLY A 10 -2.45 -7.41 -0.27
C GLY A 10 -2.92 -8.07 -1.56
N GLY A 11 -4.21 -7.95 -1.85
CA GLY A 11 -4.67 -7.98 -3.23
C GLY A 11 -4.15 -6.73 -3.96
N ALA A 12 -3.88 -6.86 -5.26
CA ALA A 12 -3.36 -5.76 -6.07
C ALA A 12 -4.19 -4.47 -5.90
N ARG A 13 -3.49 -3.36 -5.61
CA ARG A 13 -3.99 -1.97 -5.52
C ARG A 13 -4.98 -1.63 -4.39
N CYS A 14 -5.51 -2.58 -3.62
CA CYS A 14 -6.32 -2.27 -2.44
C CYS A 14 -6.12 -3.32 -1.34
N GLY A 15 -5.59 -2.90 -0.19
CA GLY A 15 -5.47 -3.75 1.00
C GLY A 15 -6.79 -4.44 1.31
N GLY A 16 -6.79 -5.77 1.35
CA GLY A 16 -8.00 -6.59 1.29
C GLY A 16 -9.08 -6.15 2.28
N LYS A 17 -10.32 -5.96 1.81
CA LYS A 17 -11.46 -5.49 2.63
C LYS A 17 -11.65 -6.34 3.91
N GLY A 18 -11.20 -7.60 3.94
CA GLY A 18 -11.01 -8.43 5.14
C GLY A 18 -9.97 -7.87 6.11
N SER A 19 -8.70 -7.92 5.73
CA SER A 19 -7.55 -7.36 6.45
C SER A 19 -7.82 -5.96 7.04
N SER A 20 -8.38 -5.04 6.23
CA SER A 20 -8.66 -3.65 6.64
C SER A 20 -9.75 -3.55 7.72
N ARG A 21 -10.67 -4.51 7.80
CA ARG A 21 -11.64 -4.62 8.92
C ARG A 21 -10.98 -5.23 10.15
N ALA A 22 -10.13 -6.25 9.98
CA ALA A 22 -9.40 -6.86 11.09
C ALA A 22 -8.47 -5.85 11.79
N VAL A 23 -7.72 -5.04 11.03
CA VAL A 23 -6.89 -3.97 11.59
C VAL A 23 -7.74 -2.96 12.36
N ARG A 24 -8.80 -2.39 11.77
CA ARG A 24 -9.66 -1.43 12.48
C ARG A 24 -10.36 -2.01 13.71
N TRP A 25 -10.83 -3.26 13.63
CA TRP A 25 -11.43 -3.92 14.77
C TRP A 25 -10.41 -4.10 15.90
N THR A 26 -9.19 -4.54 15.57
CA THR A 26 -8.08 -4.70 16.53
C THR A 26 -7.79 -3.39 17.26
N LEU A 27 -7.60 -2.29 16.53
CA LEU A 27 -7.32 -0.96 17.10
C LEU A 27 -8.47 -0.39 17.95
N ASN A 28 -9.71 -0.85 17.73
CA ASN A 28 -10.88 -0.43 18.50
C ASN A 28 -11.12 -1.29 19.75
N ASN A 29 -10.51 -2.48 19.87
CA ASN A 29 -10.77 -3.44 20.95
C ASN A 29 -9.56 -3.66 21.88
N PHE A 30 -8.36 -3.23 21.47
CA PHE A 30 -7.13 -3.34 22.27
C PHE A 30 -6.49 -1.96 22.44
N SER A 31 -6.13 -1.60 23.68
CA SER A 31 -5.51 -0.30 23.98
C SER A 31 -4.01 -0.28 23.61
N PRO A 32 -3.52 0.75 22.90
CA PRO A 32 -2.09 0.92 22.61
C PRO A 32 -1.18 1.13 23.83
N SER A 33 -1.75 1.50 25.00
CA SER A 33 -0.96 1.59 26.24
C SER A 33 -0.53 0.21 26.77
N ASP A 34 -1.31 -0.82 26.47
CA ASP A 34 -1.21 -2.13 27.12
C ASP A 34 -0.80 -3.24 26.14
N HIS A 35 -0.93 -2.99 24.84
CA HIS A 35 -0.76 -3.95 23.75
C HIS A 35 0.30 -3.54 22.73
N ARG A 36 1.11 -4.52 22.31
CA ARG A 36 2.06 -4.43 21.19
C ARG A 36 1.40 -4.95 19.91
N PHE A 37 1.34 -4.14 18.86
CA PHE A 37 0.67 -4.50 17.61
C PHE A 37 1.65 -4.97 16.54
N ILE A 38 1.28 -6.07 15.86
CA ILE A 38 2.08 -6.68 14.80
C ILE A 38 1.19 -6.90 13.58
N LEU A 39 1.65 -6.50 12.39
CA LEU A 39 1.02 -6.89 11.12
C LEU A 39 1.81 -8.04 10.51
N VAL A 40 1.12 -9.12 10.17
CA VAL A 40 1.73 -10.35 9.64
C VAL A 40 1.22 -10.62 8.24
N HIS A 41 2.12 -10.80 7.28
CA HIS A 41 1.80 -11.25 5.92
C HIS A 41 2.52 -12.57 5.63
N VAL A 42 1.94 -13.40 4.76
CA VAL A 42 2.59 -14.63 4.27
C VAL A 42 2.82 -14.48 2.77
N MET A 43 4.08 -14.49 2.35
CA MET A 43 4.49 -14.59 0.95
C MET A 43 4.71 -16.07 0.56
N PRO A 44 4.53 -16.43 -0.72
CA PRO A 44 4.89 -17.77 -1.23
C PRO A 44 6.37 -18.09 -1.00
N ALA A 45 6.70 -19.38 -0.95
CA ALA A 45 8.08 -19.85 -0.81
C ALA A 45 8.90 -19.55 -2.08
N ILE A 46 10.16 -19.13 -1.91
CA ILE A 46 11.05 -18.87 -3.04
C ILE A 46 11.71 -20.19 -3.46
N ILE A 47 11.16 -20.83 -4.50
CA ILE A 47 11.71 -22.05 -5.12
C ILE A 47 12.66 -21.77 -6.31
N SER A 48 12.72 -20.52 -6.79
CA SER A 48 13.51 -20.16 -7.98
C SER A 48 13.83 -18.67 -8.03
N ILE A 49 15.01 -18.30 -8.53
CA ILE A 49 15.44 -16.91 -8.74
C ILE A 49 15.42 -16.57 -10.24
N PRO A 50 14.82 -15.42 -10.64
CA PRO A 50 14.78 -15.01 -12.04
C PRO A 50 16.09 -14.39 -12.50
N THR A 51 16.53 -14.73 -13.71
CA THR A 51 17.71 -14.13 -14.36
C THR A 51 17.34 -12.85 -15.13
N PRO A 52 18.31 -11.99 -15.48
CA PRO A 52 18.09 -10.86 -16.38
C PRO A 52 17.59 -11.24 -17.79
N SER A 53 17.77 -12.51 -18.22
CA SER A 53 17.21 -13.05 -19.47
C SER A 53 15.74 -13.47 -19.36
N GLY A 54 15.16 -13.51 -18.16
CA GLY A 54 13.79 -13.93 -17.89
C GLY A 54 13.60 -15.43 -17.63
N GLU A 55 14.69 -16.20 -17.61
CA GLU A 55 14.70 -17.59 -17.17
C GLU A 55 14.68 -17.67 -15.63
N ARG A 56 14.46 -18.87 -15.07
CA ARG A 56 14.41 -19.11 -13.63
C ARG A 56 15.34 -20.24 -13.25
N ILE A 57 16.26 -19.96 -12.34
CA ILE A 57 17.20 -20.95 -11.79
C ILE A 57 16.61 -21.47 -10.46
N PRO A 58 16.51 -22.80 -10.24
CA PRO A 58 16.12 -23.36 -8.95
C PRO A 58 17.05 -22.91 -7.81
N ILE A 59 16.53 -22.74 -6.59
CA ILE A 59 17.38 -22.31 -5.46
C ILE A 59 18.44 -23.34 -5.07
N GLU A 60 18.23 -24.62 -5.43
CA GLU A 60 19.15 -25.73 -5.20
C GLU A 60 20.41 -25.66 -6.08
N GLU A 61 20.37 -24.87 -7.16
CA GLU A 61 21.49 -24.67 -8.10
C GLU A 61 22.30 -23.39 -7.79
N LEU A 62 21.94 -22.65 -6.73
CA LEU A 62 22.53 -21.36 -6.36
C LEU A 62 23.23 -21.42 -5.01
N ASP A 63 24.16 -20.49 -4.78
CA ASP A 63 24.84 -20.36 -3.50
C ASP A 63 23.92 -19.74 -2.43
N ALA A 64 24.14 -20.12 -1.17
CA ALA A 64 23.29 -19.74 -0.06
C ALA A 64 23.25 -18.23 0.20
N ASP A 65 24.33 -17.50 -0.11
CA ASP A 65 24.43 -16.06 0.09
C ASP A 65 23.61 -15.30 -0.97
N THR A 66 23.69 -15.70 -2.24
CA THR A 66 22.83 -15.20 -3.33
C THR A 66 21.35 -15.46 -3.04
N VAL A 67 21.01 -16.67 -2.56
CA VAL A 67 19.63 -16.98 -2.17
C VAL A 67 19.18 -16.11 -1.00
N ALA A 68 20.00 -15.94 0.04
CA ALA A 68 19.69 -15.09 1.18
C ALA A 68 19.47 -13.62 0.79
N LEU A 69 20.34 -13.06 -0.06
CA LEU A 69 20.21 -11.70 -0.59
C LEU A 69 18.90 -11.50 -1.36
N TYR A 70 18.56 -12.43 -2.26
CA TYR A 70 17.32 -12.35 -3.03
C TYR A 70 16.07 -12.52 -2.14
N VAL A 71 16.10 -13.46 -1.19
CA VAL A 71 15.03 -13.63 -0.20
C VAL A 71 14.83 -12.34 0.62
N GLN A 72 15.91 -11.65 0.99
CA GLN A 72 15.85 -10.38 1.70
C GLN A 72 15.28 -9.24 0.83
N GLU A 73 15.71 -9.12 -0.43
CA GLU A 73 15.17 -8.15 -1.40
C GLU A 73 13.66 -8.37 -1.61
N VAL A 74 13.24 -9.62 -1.81
CA VAL A 74 11.82 -9.97 -1.99
C VAL A 74 11.03 -9.68 -0.71
N LYS A 75 11.56 -9.98 0.49
CA LYS A 75 10.91 -9.62 1.77
C LYS A 75 10.75 -8.11 1.96
N ILE A 76 11.73 -7.31 1.54
CA ILE A 76 11.62 -5.83 1.53
C ILE A 76 10.48 -5.39 0.61
N LYS A 77 10.41 -5.95 -0.61
CA LYS A 77 9.37 -5.66 -1.60
C LYS A 77 7.97 -6.04 -1.12
N TYR A 78 7.80 -7.22 -0.51
CA TYR A 78 6.54 -7.59 0.15
C TYR A 78 6.24 -6.72 1.39
N GLY A 79 7.22 -6.02 1.96
CA GLY A 79 7.01 -5.03 3.02
C GLY A 79 6.11 -3.86 2.62
N GLU A 80 6.03 -3.51 1.33
CA GLU A 80 5.12 -2.47 0.82
C GLU A 80 3.64 -2.79 1.08
N ILE A 81 3.31 -4.08 1.23
CA ILE A 81 1.95 -4.56 1.51
C ILE A 81 1.37 -3.98 2.81
N PHE A 82 2.24 -3.57 3.74
CA PHE A 82 1.85 -2.99 5.02
C PHE A 82 1.52 -1.49 4.94
N ILE A 83 1.94 -0.77 3.90
CA ILE A 83 1.71 0.67 3.73
C ILE A 83 0.22 1.07 3.95
N PRO A 84 -0.77 0.45 3.27
CA PRO A 84 -2.18 0.82 3.49
C PRO A 84 -2.68 0.51 4.91
N TYR A 85 -2.08 -0.47 5.61
CA TYR A 85 -2.46 -0.83 6.97
C TYR A 85 -1.80 0.06 8.02
N LYS A 86 -0.51 0.40 7.87
CA LYS A 86 0.17 1.40 8.72
C LYS A 86 -0.56 2.75 8.69
N LYS A 87 -1.11 3.15 7.53
CA LYS A 87 -1.98 4.35 7.40
C LYS A 87 -3.27 4.27 8.23
N LEU A 88 -3.79 3.08 8.53
CA LEU A 88 -4.95 2.91 9.42
C LEU A 88 -4.58 3.05 10.90
N CYS A 89 -3.32 2.78 11.27
CA CYS A 89 -2.85 2.76 12.66
C CYS A 89 -2.44 4.13 13.24
N LYS A 90 -2.64 5.23 12.48
CA LYS A 90 -2.55 6.66 12.89
C LYS A 90 -1.84 6.95 14.25
N GLY A 91 -0.52 6.89 14.27
CA GLY A 91 0.30 7.29 15.43
C GLY A 91 0.59 6.19 16.46
N ILE A 92 0.13 4.97 16.22
CA ILE A 92 0.47 3.78 17.02
C ILE A 92 1.71 3.12 16.42
N GLU A 93 2.63 2.67 17.27
CA GLU A 93 3.79 1.87 16.86
C GLU A 93 3.34 0.45 16.48
N VAL A 94 3.74 -0.01 15.29
CA VAL A 94 3.26 -1.27 14.72
C VAL A 94 4.38 -2.00 13.99
N GLU A 95 4.73 -3.18 14.48
CA GLU A 95 5.71 -4.08 13.88
C GLU A 95 5.15 -4.72 12.60
N THR A 96 6.05 -5.15 11.71
CA THR A 96 5.68 -5.82 10.45
C THR A 96 6.53 -7.05 10.20
N ILE A 97 5.89 -8.20 10.01
CA ILE A 97 6.53 -9.50 9.80
C ILE A 97 6.05 -10.12 8.50
N VAL A 98 6.98 -10.50 7.63
CA VAL A 98 6.73 -11.28 6.42
C VAL A 98 7.17 -12.72 6.69
N LEU A 99 6.22 -13.64 6.71
CA LEU A 99 6.42 -15.08 6.80
C LEU A 99 6.51 -15.68 5.38
N GLU A 100 7.22 -16.78 5.25
CA GLU A 100 7.41 -17.49 4.00
C GLU A 100 6.82 -18.89 4.10
N ASP A 101 5.81 -19.19 3.27
CA ASP A 101 5.13 -20.49 3.18
C ASP A 101 4.15 -20.49 1.99
N ASP A 102 4.04 -21.60 1.28
CA ASP A 102 3.00 -21.76 0.24
C ASP A 102 1.60 -22.00 0.82
N ASN A 103 1.50 -22.36 2.11
CA ASN A 103 0.24 -22.47 2.84
C ASN A 103 0.13 -21.41 3.96
N PRO A 104 -0.57 -20.29 3.71
CA PRO A 104 -0.75 -19.23 4.71
C PRO A 104 -1.39 -19.68 6.01
N ALA A 105 -2.21 -20.74 6.04
CA ALA A 105 -2.75 -21.25 7.28
C ALA A 105 -1.66 -21.92 8.13
N ASN A 106 -0.79 -22.73 7.51
CA ASN A 106 0.33 -23.36 8.20
C ASN A 106 1.34 -22.32 8.73
N ALA A 107 1.66 -21.31 7.92
CA ALA A 107 2.54 -20.21 8.34
C ALA A 107 2.03 -19.48 9.58
N LEU A 108 0.73 -19.14 9.59
CA LEU A 108 0.10 -18.41 10.69
C LEU A 108 -0.06 -19.29 11.94
N LEU A 109 -0.29 -20.59 11.79
CA LEU A 109 -0.32 -21.57 12.89
C LEU A 109 1.06 -21.76 13.52
N ARG A 110 2.11 -21.90 12.68
CA ARG A 110 3.51 -21.96 13.10
C ARG A 110 3.89 -20.69 13.87
N TYR A 111 3.63 -19.52 13.28
CA TYR A 111 3.85 -18.23 13.92
C TYR A 111 3.09 -18.07 15.24
N ALA A 112 1.80 -18.42 15.32
CA ALA A 112 1.04 -18.35 16.57
C ALA A 112 1.58 -19.28 17.68
N SER A 113 2.28 -20.36 17.30
CA SER A 113 2.88 -21.31 18.24
C SER A 113 4.28 -20.89 18.69
N GLU A 114 5.07 -20.27 17.82
CA GLU A 114 6.48 -19.96 18.04
C GLU A 114 6.74 -18.52 18.52
N SER A 115 5.89 -17.56 18.15
CA SER A 115 6.12 -16.13 18.43
C SER A 115 5.70 -15.67 19.84
N GLY A 116 4.97 -16.51 20.58
CA GLY A 116 4.41 -16.15 21.89
C GLY A 116 3.30 -15.09 21.84
N VAL A 117 2.64 -14.91 20.68
CA VAL A 117 1.59 -13.91 20.51
C VAL A 117 0.29 -14.29 21.24
N ASP A 118 -0.21 -13.40 22.09
CA ASP A 118 -1.42 -13.61 22.90
C ASP A 118 -2.69 -13.68 22.04
N HIS A 119 -2.78 -12.86 20.99
CA HIS A 119 -3.94 -12.80 20.09
C HIS A 119 -3.56 -12.74 18.61
N LEU A 120 -4.16 -13.61 17.79
CA LEU A 120 -4.05 -13.56 16.33
C LEU A 120 -5.42 -13.23 15.70
N VAL A 121 -5.48 -12.11 15.00
CA VAL A 121 -6.70 -11.58 14.37
C VAL A 121 -6.66 -11.79 12.85
N LEU A 122 -7.70 -12.37 12.28
CA LEU A 122 -7.83 -12.62 10.83
C LEU A 122 -9.08 -11.95 10.25
N GLY A 123 -8.93 -11.32 9.08
CA GLY A 123 -10.04 -10.70 8.36
C GLY A 123 -10.61 -11.61 7.28
N SER A 124 -11.82 -12.14 7.49
CA SER A 124 -12.49 -12.99 6.50
C SER A 124 -13.41 -12.20 5.56
N ARG A 125 -13.59 -12.66 4.32
CA ARG A 125 -14.64 -12.14 3.43
C ARG A 125 -16.01 -12.63 3.92
N SER A 126 -17.07 -11.88 3.62
CA SER A 126 -18.42 -12.37 3.90
C SER A 126 -18.65 -13.64 3.08
N VAL A 127 -18.97 -14.75 3.75
CA VAL A 127 -19.57 -15.90 3.08
C VAL A 127 -20.99 -15.52 2.71
N ASN A 128 -21.19 -15.13 1.45
CA ASN A 128 -22.53 -15.17 0.86
C ASN A 128 -22.96 -16.64 0.85
N CYS A 129 -24.22 -16.91 1.18
CA CYS A 129 -24.73 -18.26 1.47
C CYS A 129 -24.92 -19.15 0.22
N ILE A 130 -24.24 -18.84 -0.88
CA ILE A 130 -24.30 -19.56 -2.16
C ILE A 130 -22.87 -19.92 -2.57
N LEU A 131 -22.32 -20.96 -1.93
CA LEU A 131 -21.16 -21.73 -2.42
C LEU A 131 -21.03 -23.00 -1.55
N ARG A 132 -21.48 -24.15 -2.06
CA ARG A 132 -21.10 -25.45 -1.48
C ARG A 132 -19.75 -25.86 -2.07
N LYS A 133 -18.75 -26.01 -1.20
CA LYS A 133 -17.42 -26.60 -1.45
C LYS A 133 -16.61 -26.01 -2.62
N PHE A 134 -15.67 -25.13 -2.29
CA PHE A 134 -14.28 -25.41 -2.69
C PHE A 134 -13.65 -26.36 -1.66
N GLU A 135 -12.59 -27.06 -2.06
CA GLU A 135 -11.94 -28.08 -1.22
C GLU A 135 -11.18 -27.46 -0.05
N GLY A 136 -11.44 -27.97 1.16
CA GLY A 136 -10.80 -27.53 2.40
C GLY A 136 -11.52 -26.35 3.10
N PRO A 137 -11.49 -26.29 4.44
CA PRO A 137 -11.89 -25.10 5.18
C PRO A 137 -10.96 -23.92 4.84
N GLY A 138 -11.50 -22.71 4.79
CA GLY A 138 -10.74 -21.51 4.41
C GLY A 138 -9.59 -21.21 5.38
N ILE A 139 -8.60 -20.40 4.98
CA ILE A 139 -7.45 -20.04 5.84
C ILE A 139 -7.88 -19.63 7.26
N PRO A 140 -8.89 -18.76 7.49
CA PRO A 140 -9.33 -18.43 8.84
C PRO A 140 -9.94 -19.62 9.61
N GLU A 141 -10.67 -20.51 8.94
CA GLU A 141 -11.28 -21.68 9.56
C GLU A 141 -10.23 -22.75 9.95
N ASN A 142 -9.21 -22.94 9.12
CA ASN A 142 -8.04 -23.77 9.47
C ASN A 142 -7.30 -23.20 10.68
N VAL A 143 -7.02 -21.90 10.69
CA VAL A 143 -6.34 -21.24 11.82
C VAL A 143 -7.18 -21.34 13.09
N LEU A 144 -8.49 -21.08 13.04
CA LEU A 144 -9.40 -21.23 14.20
C LEU A 144 -9.35 -22.65 14.79
N ARG A 145 -9.37 -23.66 13.90
CA ARG A 145 -9.47 -25.07 14.28
C ARG A 145 -8.18 -25.59 14.91
N TYR A 146 -7.03 -25.25 14.34
CA TYR A 146 -5.75 -25.85 14.71
C TYR A 146 -4.82 -24.95 15.54
N ALA A 147 -5.19 -23.70 15.80
CA ALA A 147 -4.36 -22.80 16.62
C ALA A 147 -4.20 -23.32 18.06
N PRO A 148 -3.02 -23.10 18.67
CA PRO A 148 -2.73 -23.52 20.04
C PRO A 148 -3.66 -22.84 21.05
N GLU A 149 -3.97 -23.51 22.15
CA GLU A 149 -4.87 -23.00 23.20
C GLU A 149 -4.30 -21.80 23.97
N THR A 150 -3.01 -21.51 23.80
CA THR A 150 -2.29 -20.35 24.34
C THR A 150 -2.49 -19.06 23.54
N CYS A 151 -3.02 -19.13 22.31
CA CYS A 151 -3.23 -17.97 21.44
C CYS A 151 -4.73 -17.76 21.17
N GLY A 152 -5.27 -16.60 21.54
CA GLY A 152 -6.67 -16.25 21.32
C GLY A 152 -6.91 -15.84 19.86
N ILE A 153 -7.71 -16.63 19.14
CA ILE A 153 -7.99 -16.39 17.71
C ILE A 153 -9.26 -15.57 17.54
N CYS A 154 -9.17 -14.44 16.83
CA CYS A 154 -10.30 -13.57 16.51
C CYS A 154 -10.50 -13.47 15.00
N ILE A 155 -11.69 -13.79 14.49
CA ILE A 155 -11.97 -13.73 13.05
C ILE A 155 -13.13 -12.78 12.76
N ILE A 156 -12.86 -11.80 11.89
CA ILE A 156 -13.74 -10.66 11.64
C ILE A 156 -14.51 -10.86 10.32
N TYR A 157 -15.83 -11.01 10.42
CA TYR A 157 -16.77 -11.26 9.33
C TYR A 157 -17.83 -10.14 9.27
N GLY A 158 -17.53 -9.02 8.61
CA GLY A 158 -18.49 -7.92 8.46
C GLY A 158 -18.71 -7.21 9.78
N ARG A 159 -19.91 -7.36 10.36
CA ARG A 159 -20.26 -6.90 11.72
C ARG A 159 -20.15 -8.02 12.77
N ARG A 160 -19.85 -9.27 12.38
CA ARG A 160 -19.70 -10.43 13.28
C ARG A 160 -18.24 -10.70 13.61
N VAL A 161 -18.00 -11.22 14.81
CA VAL A 161 -16.69 -11.65 15.31
C VAL A 161 -16.85 -13.10 15.78
N ILE A 162 -15.90 -13.98 15.41
CA ILE A 162 -15.77 -15.32 15.98
C ILE A 162 -14.50 -15.33 16.82
N THR A 163 -14.61 -15.64 18.11
CA THR A 163 -13.48 -15.69 19.05
C THR A 163 -13.27 -17.08 19.62
N LYS A 164 -12.05 -17.60 19.53
CA LYS A 164 -11.55 -18.70 20.37
C LYS A 164 -10.72 -18.05 21.48
N SER A 165 -11.24 -18.08 22.71
CA SER A 165 -10.51 -17.56 23.88
C SER A 165 -9.31 -18.46 24.18
N ALA A 166 -8.16 -17.88 24.52
CA ALA A 166 -7.06 -18.64 25.11
C ALA A 166 -7.45 -19.07 26.52
N HIS A 167 -7.26 -20.33 26.87
CA HIS A 167 -7.51 -20.76 28.25
C HIS A 167 -6.42 -20.18 29.16
N PRO A 168 -6.76 -19.42 30.23
CA PRO A 168 -5.76 -19.03 31.21
C PRO A 168 -5.21 -20.29 31.86
N SER A 169 -3.88 -20.42 31.84
CA SER A 169 -3.10 -21.50 32.46
C SER A 169 -3.36 -21.56 33.95
N THR A 170 -4.48 -22.16 34.34
CA THR A 170 -4.98 -22.11 35.70
C THR A 170 -4.21 -23.10 36.55
N SER A 171 -3.40 -22.56 37.45
CA SER A 171 -2.89 -23.29 38.59
C SER A 171 -4.06 -23.77 39.46
N GLY A 172 -4.49 -25.01 39.27
CA GLY A 172 -5.22 -25.80 40.27
C GLY A 172 -6.73 -25.59 40.40
N GLY A 173 -7.48 -26.58 39.91
CA GLY A 173 -8.47 -27.23 40.77
C GLY A 173 -9.96 -26.99 40.51
N TYR A 174 -10.65 -28.11 40.28
CA TYR A 174 -12.08 -28.39 40.48
C TYR A 174 -13.10 -28.07 39.37
N ARG A 175 -14.06 -28.99 39.30
CA ARG A 175 -15.09 -29.14 38.26
C ARG A 175 -16.35 -28.32 38.58
N GLY A 176 -17.02 -27.84 37.54
CA GLY A 176 -18.42 -27.43 37.62
C GLY A 176 -18.93 -26.99 36.25
N GLY A 177 -19.65 -27.87 35.54
CA GLY A 177 -20.17 -27.55 34.21
C GLY A 177 -21.57 -26.92 34.27
N SER A 178 -21.87 -26.02 33.33
CA SER A 178 -23.24 -25.79 32.85
C SER A 178 -23.24 -25.08 31.49
N LYS A 179 -24.27 -25.37 30.70
CA LYS A 179 -24.61 -24.65 29.47
C LYS A 179 -25.17 -23.27 29.83
N CYS A 180 -25.04 -22.27 28.94
CA CYS A 180 -26.21 -21.65 28.30
C CYS A 180 -25.83 -20.61 27.24
N ASN A 181 -26.83 -20.37 26.38
CA ASN A 181 -26.82 -19.55 25.16
C ASN A 181 -26.85 -18.03 25.42
N ASN A 182 -26.93 -17.30 24.29
CA ASN A 182 -27.36 -15.91 24.09
C ASN A 182 -26.26 -14.87 24.37
N GLU A 183 -25.86 -14.09 23.37
CA GLU A 183 -26.61 -12.92 22.84
C GLU A 183 -26.86 -11.87 23.91
N GLU A 184 -26.03 -10.84 23.93
CA GLU A 184 -26.50 -9.52 24.35
C GLU A 184 -25.83 -8.42 23.53
N VAL A 185 -26.66 -7.54 22.98
CA VAL A 185 -26.28 -6.32 22.28
C VAL A 185 -26.34 -5.20 23.29
N SER A 186 -25.22 -4.51 23.54
CA SER A 186 -25.21 -3.30 24.35
C SER A 186 -24.47 -2.17 23.60
N GLY A 187 -25.22 -1.35 22.89
CA GLY A 187 -24.78 0.01 22.60
C GLY A 187 -25.40 0.97 23.61
N LEU A 188 -24.69 2.04 23.99
CA LEU A 188 -25.31 3.31 24.40
C LEU A 188 -24.29 4.45 24.42
N ASN A 189 -24.77 5.64 24.03
CA ASN A 189 -24.07 6.91 24.21
C ASN A 189 -24.02 7.29 25.71
N SER A 190 -23.04 8.10 26.13
CA SER A 190 -23.35 9.46 26.62
C SER A 190 -22.14 10.33 27.00
N TYR A 191 -22.37 11.63 26.80
CA TYR A 191 -21.54 12.83 26.95
C TYR A 191 -20.94 13.20 28.32
N SER A 192 -19.87 14.01 28.27
CA SER A 192 -19.48 15.07 29.23
C SER A 192 -18.80 14.62 30.56
N SER A 193 -18.00 15.40 31.32
CA SER A 193 -17.64 16.84 31.31
C SER A 193 -16.23 17.16 31.88
N VAL A 194 -15.57 18.16 31.30
CA VAL A 194 -14.73 19.26 31.85
C VAL A 194 -14.15 19.22 33.30
N SER A 195 -12.81 19.37 33.42
CA SER A 195 -12.05 20.31 34.32
C SER A 195 -10.54 20.00 34.25
N SER A 196 -9.59 20.84 33.79
CA SER A 196 -9.12 22.19 34.16
C SER A 196 -8.13 22.26 35.35
N VAL A 197 -6.86 22.64 35.07
CA VAL A 197 -5.85 23.45 35.84
C VAL A 197 -4.47 23.13 35.24
N GLN A 198 -3.84 23.95 34.37
CA GLN A 198 -3.06 25.19 34.58
C GLN A 198 -1.65 25.07 35.22
N ARG A 199 -0.64 25.57 34.47
CA ARG A 199 0.64 26.20 34.89
C ARG A 199 1.73 25.30 35.53
N THR A 200 3.05 25.52 35.37
CA THR A 200 3.88 26.40 34.49
C THR A 200 5.37 25.97 34.52
N PHE A 201 6.08 26.13 33.39
CA PHE A 201 7.51 26.52 33.21
C PHE A 201 8.68 25.86 33.99
N GLY A 202 9.69 25.49 33.20
CA GLY A 202 11.13 25.70 33.48
C GLY A 202 11.89 24.52 34.13
N ALA A 203 13.16 24.21 33.81
CA ALA A 203 14.08 24.41 32.68
C ALA A 203 15.50 24.04 33.19
N LEU A 204 16.22 23.14 32.50
CA LEU A 204 17.69 22.88 32.61
C LEU A 204 18.17 22.26 33.97
N SER A 205 19.11 21.32 34.08
CA SER A 205 20.36 21.15 33.32
C SER A 205 21.08 19.80 33.61
N MET A 206 21.71 19.24 32.57
CA MET A 206 22.99 18.49 32.48
C MET A 206 23.59 17.66 33.65
N SER A 207 23.94 16.40 33.34
CA SER A 207 25.16 15.66 33.74
C SER A 207 25.32 14.41 32.84
N SER A 208 26.28 14.29 31.91
CA SER A 208 27.74 14.01 32.04
C SER A 208 28.11 12.55 32.37
N GLY A 209 28.90 11.89 31.49
CA GLY A 209 29.52 10.56 31.68
C GLY A 209 29.93 9.93 30.33
N PHE A 210 31.12 10.20 29.80
CA PHE A 210 32.37 9.41 29.97
C PHE A 210 32.36 7.98 29.40
N LEU A 211 33.16 7.70 28.35
CA LEU A 211 34.42 6.93 28.43
C LEU A 211 35.04 6.62 27.03
N ASN A 212 36.38 6.69 26.95
CA ASN A 212 37.32 5.90 26.11
C ASN A 212 37.19 5.88 24.57
N SER A 213 38.22 5.53 23.77
CA SER A 213 39.70 5.61 23.84
C SER A 213 40.26 5.15 22.47
N GLU A 214 41.56 5.36 22.20
CA GLU A 214 42.37 4.72 21.11
C GLU A 214 42.01 5.07 19.63
N ALA A 215 42.92 5.07 18.64
CA ALA A 215 44.40 5.15 18.64
C ALA A 215 44.94 5.54 17.22
N LEU A 216 46.17 6.07 17.17
CA LEU A 216 47.23 5.96 16.12
C LEU A 216 46.82 5.71 14.64
N SER A 217 47.27 6.47 13.63
CA SER A 217 48.68 6.47 13.17
C SER A 217 48.94 7.24 11.83
N HIS A 218 50.22 7.61 11.60
CA HIS A 218 50.98 7.71 10.31
C HIS A 218 50.61 8.78 9.22
N VAL A 219 51.52 9.73 8.87
CA VAL A 219 52.58 9.74 7.78
C VAL A 219 52.04 10.29 6.44
N ASP A 220 52.70 11.15 5.63
CA ASP A 220 53.97 11.92 5.69
C ASP A 220 53.91 13.16 4.74
N PRO A 221 54.96 14.03 4.65
CA PRO A 221 54.88 15.37 4.03
C PRO A 221 55.62 15.57 2.69
N SER A 222 55.34 16.69 2.00
CA SER A 222 56.21 17.52 1.13
C SER A 222 55.39 18.72 0.60
N THR A 223 55.90 19.90 0.24
CA THR A 223 57.15 20.27 -0.47
C THR A 223 57.61 21.72 -0.13
N SER A 224 58.85 22.07 -0.47
CA SER A 224 59.58 23.35 -0.38
C SER A 224 59.05 24.47 -1.34
N VAL A 225 59.56 25.72 -1.48
CA VAL A 225 60.95 26.27 -1.47
C VAL A 225 61.01 27.84 -1.35
N ASN A 226 62.08 28.41 -0.73
CA ASN A 226 62.81 29.69 -1.04
C ASN A 226 62.08 31.09 -1.01
N LEU A 227 62.71 32.29 -0.90
CA LEU A 227 64.09 32.81 -0.60
C LEU A 227 64.07 34.35 -0.29
N GLY A 228 65.13 34.89 0.37
CA GLY A 228 65.56 36.33 0.34
C GLY A 228 65.51 37.09 1.70
N MET A 229 66.58 37.64 2.32
CA MET A 229 67.64 38.65 1.93
C MET A 229 67.34 40.05 2.53
N GLU A 230 68.24 40.91 3.07
CA GLU A 230 69.72 41.01 3.32
C GLU A 230 69.98 41.76 4.67
N ARG A 231 71.08 41.48 5.42
CA ARG A 231 72.29 42.31 5.77
C ARG A 231 72.15 43.79 6.20
N ASP A 232 72.93 44.20 7.24
CA ASP A 232 74.21 44.94 7.03
C ASP A 232 75.16 45.00 8.26
N TYR A 233 76.40 45.47 8.05
CA TYR A 233 77.56 45.47 8.99
C TYR A 233 78.04 46.88 9.40
N GLN A 234 78.73 47.04 10.55
CA GLN A 234 80.08 47.68 10.63
C GLN A 234 80.75 47.64 12.03
N ASN A 235 82.07 47.92 12.04
CA ASN A 235 83.06 47.77 13.12
C ASN A 235 83.62 49.15 13.58
N LEU A 236 84.17 49.25 14.81
CA LEU A 236 85.29 50.11 15.28
C LEU A 236 85.39 49.98 16.84
N GLY A 237 86.50 50.17 17.56
CA GLY A 237 87.89 50.44 17.16
C GLY A 237 88.71 51.29 18.15
N GLY A 238 89.11 50.75 19.32
CA GLY A 238 90.33 51.10 20.11
C GLY A 238 90.59 52.51 20.71
N CYS A 239 91.24 52.56 21.89
CA CYS A 239 92.15 53.64 22.32
C CYS A 239 93.11 53.17 23.45
N GLU A 240 94.18 53.92 23.75
CA GLU A 240 95.48 53.35 24.20
C GLU A 240 96.27 54.21 25.24
N ILE A 241 97.14 53.51 26.03
CA ILE A 241 98.42 53.95 26.65
C ILE A 241 98.42 54.97 27.85
N ILE A 242 99.55 54.95 28.59
CA ILE A 242 100.15 55.91 29.57
C ILE A 242 99.98 55.47 31.05
N THR A 243 101.01 55.26 31.90
CA THR A 243 102.50 55.22 31.80
C THR A 243 103.07 54.44 32.99
N THR A 244 104.24 53.81 32.85
CA THR A 244 105.13 53.50 33.99
C THR A 244 106.50 54.17 33.81
N ARG A 245 106.81 55.16 34.64
CA ARG A 245 108.16 55.75 34.74
C ARG A 245 109.02 54.87 35.64
N HIS A 246 110.25 54.59 35.20
CA HIS A 246 111.31 54.08 36.05
C HIS A 246 112.44 55.12 36.03
N CYS A 247 112.89 55.55 37.21
CA CYS A 247 113.96 56.54 37.34
C CYS A 247 115.05 56.02 38.27
N ASN A 248 116.25 55.86 37.70
CA ASN A 248 117.60 55.98 38.27
C ASN A 248 117.76 55.86 39.80
N SER A 249 118.70 55.02 40.24
CA SER A 249 119.95 55.59 40.76
C SER A 249 121.15 54.62 40.70
N THR A 250 122.34 55.19 40.78
CA THR A 250 123.64 54.52 40.76
C THR A 250 124.23 54.34 42.15
N ALA A 251 124.80 53.15 42.38
CA ALA A 251 126.00 52.86 43.18
C ALA A 251 126.07 53.17 44.70
N SER A 252 126.70 52.21 45.42
CA SER A 252 127.28 52.34 46.78
C SER A 252 126.28 52.38 47.95
N THR A 253 126.45 51.65 49.07
CA THR A 253 127.46 50.65 49.47
C THR A 253 126.90 49.76 50.58
N LYS A 254 127.30 48.47 50.61
CA LYS A 254 127.19 47.49 51.72
C LYS A 254 126.40 47.91 52.98
N SER A 255 125.20 47.36 53.16
CA SER A 255 124.79 46.73 54.42
C SER A 255 123.76 45.62 54.18
N GLU A 256 124.09 44.43 54.68
CA GLU A 256 123.21 43.59 55.50
C GLU A 256 121.84 43.13 54.92
N MET A 257 121.85 41.96 54.27
CA MET A 257 121.09 40.71 54.61
C MET A 257 119.67 40.75 55.24
N SER A 258 118.96 41.87 55.28
CA SER A 258 117.73 42.06 56.07
C SER A 258 116.55 42.67 55.29
N ASP A 259 116.79 43.54 54.29
CA ASP A 259 115.68 44.20 53.55
C ASP A 259 114.91 43.26 52.62
N ALA A 260 115.60 42.28 52.01
CA ALA A 260 114.97 41.30 51.12
C ALA A 260 113.91 40.42 51.81
N GLN A 261 113.93 40.34 53.15
CA GLN A 261 112.93 39.60 53.92
C GLN A 261 111.63 40.41 54.09
N VAL A 262 111.73 41.73 54.24
CA VAL A 262 110.59 42.63 54.48
C VAL A 262 109.78 42.87 53.20
N GLU A 263 110.44 43.05 52.04
CA GLU A 263 109.74 43.13 50.75
C GLU A 263 108.98 41.84 50.42
N VAL A 264 109.54 40.66 50.75
CA VAL A 264 108.88 39.37 50.55
C VAL A 264 107.63 39.24 51.43
N GLU A 265 107.69 39.67 52.69
CA GLU A 265 106.51 39.68 53.59
C GLU A 265 105.44 40.68 53.12
N GLN A 266 105.84 41.85 52.60
CA GLN A 266 104.89 42.86 52.11
C GLN A 266 104.20 42.40 50.81
N LEU A 267 104.94 41.83 49.87
CA LEU A 267 104.39 41.20 48.66
C LEU A 267 103.52 39.98 48.98
N GLN A 268 103.81 39.21 50.03
CA GLN A 268 102.93 38.13 50.49
C GLN A 268 101.57 38.65 50.97
N VAL A 269 101.53 39.77 51.71
CA VAL A 269 100.27 40.38 52.17
C VAL A 269 99.46 40.94 51.00
N GLU A 270 100.10 41.59 50.02
CA GLU A 270 99.42 42.09 48.83
C GLU A 270 98.91 40.95 47.91
N LEU A 271 99.68 39.87 47.79
CA LEU A 271 99.26 38.64 47.10
C LEU A 271 98.09 37.95 47.81
N GLN A 272 98.08 37.91 49.16
CA GLN A 272 96.92 37.41 49.92
C GLN A 272 95.68 38.28 49.72
N LYS A 273 95.83 39.62 49.69
CA LYS A 273 94.72 40.56 49.48
C LYS A 273 94.14 40.46 48.07
N THR A 274 94.99 40.39 47.04
CA THR A 274 94.55 40.20 45.65
C THR A 274 93.95 38.82 45.42
N ARG A 275 94.50 37.77 46.06
CA ARG A 275 93.87 36.44 46.09
C ARG A 275 92.49 36.46 46.74
N ALA A 276 92.30 37.15 47.87
CA ALA A 276 91.00 37.25 48.52
C ALA A 276 89.97 37.99 47.65
N LEU A 277 90.37 39.06 46.96
CA LEU A 277 89.51 39.76 45.98
C LEU A 277 89.18 38.89 44.77
N TYR A 278 90.13 38.08 44.29
CA TYR A 278 89.90 37.13 43.20
C TYR A 278 88.97 35.99 43.64
N GLU A 279 89.17 35.40 44.82
CA GLU A 279 88.27 34.40 45.41
C GLU A 279 86.86 34.99 45.59
N GLN A 280 86.72 36.23 46.08
CA GLN A 280 85.44 36.93 46.15
C GLN A 280 84.79 37.09 44.75
N ALA A 281 85.51 37.63 43.77
CA ALA A 281 85.00 37.80 42.40
C ALA A 281 84.60 36.45 41.76
N CYS A 282 85.32 35.37 42.04
CA CYS A 282 84.94 34.01 41.63
C CYS A 282 83.65 33.55 42.32
N THR A 283 83.47 33.80 43.63
CA THR A 283 82.21 33.46 44.32
C THR A 283 81.02 34.27 43.82
N GLU A 284 81.21 35.56 43.52
CA GLU A 284 80.17 36.43 42.94
C GLU A 284 79.82 35.99 41.50
N LEU A 285 80.81 35.60 40.69
CA LEU A 285 80.59 35.06 39.35
C LEU A 285 79.80 33.73 39.39
N VAL A 286 80.15 32.81 40.29
CA VAL A 286 79.41 31.55 40.49
C VAL A 286 77.99 31.81 40.98
N HIS A 287 77.81 32.77 41.91
CA HIS A 287 76.47 33.18 42.36
C HIS A 287 75.64 33.77 41.21
N ALA A 288 76.22 34.63 40.38
CA ALA A 288 75.56 35.21 39.22
C ALA A 288 75.20 34.14 38.16
N GLN A 289 76.11 33.20 37.87
CA GLN A 289 75.85 32.06 36.98
C GLN A 289 74.71 31.18 37.51
N ASN A 290 74.70 30.85 38.80
CA ASN A 290 73.62 30.07 39.41
C ASN A 290 72.28 30.82 39.36
N THR A 291 72.28 32.13 39.57
CA THR A 291 71.07 32.99 39.49
C THR A 291 70.53 33.04 38.06
N VAL A 292 71.40 33.24 37.06
CA VAL A 292 71.02 33.22 35.64
C VAL A 292 70.50 31.85 35.21
N HIS A 293 71.11 30.76 35.70
CA HIS A 293 70.64 29.40 35.43
C HIS A 293 69.24 29.14 36.04
N LEU A 294 68.99 29.62 37.27
CA LEU A 294 67.68 29.52 37.91
C LEU A 294 66.60 30.30 37.13
N LEU A 295 66.85 31.58 36.84
CA LEU A 295 65.92 32.42 36.07
C LEU A 295 65.67 31.89 34.65
N SER A 296 66.69 31.30 34.01
CA SER A 296 66.56 30.62 32.72
C SER A 296 65.63 29.41 32.82
N SER A 297 65.76 28.61 33.89
CA SER A 297 64.86 27.47 34.16
C SER A 297 63.43 27.91 34.42
N GLU A 298 63.20 28.97 35.22
CA GLU A 298 61.87 29.52 35.48
C GLU A 298 61.23 30.09 34.21
N CYS A 299 61.98 30.86 33.41
CA CYS A 299 61.52 31.41 32.14
C CYS A 299 61.14 30.30 31.14
N LEU A 300 61.92 29.22 31.08
CA LEU A 300 61.62 28.04 30.27
C LEU A 300 60.38 27.28 30.75
N GLU A 301 60.11 27.28 32.06
CA GLU A 301 58.91 26.64 32.63
C GLU A 301 57.64 27.49 32.40
N GLU A 302 57.72 28.81 32.56
CA GLU A 302 56.62 29.72 32.20
C GLU A 302 56.34 29.71 30.70
N ALA A 303 57.36 29.66 29.83
CA ALA A 303 57.16 29.47 28.39
C ALA A 303 56.40 28.16 28.07
N ARG A 304 56.69 27.07 28.80
CA ARG A 304 55.93 25.81 28.69
C ARG A 304 54.49 25.97 29.17
N ARG A 305 54.24 26.69 30.25
CA ARG A 305 52.88 26.97 30.78
C ARG A 305 52.06 27.80 29.79
N VAL A 306 52.65 28.86 29.23
CA VAL A 306 52.00 29.72 28.22
C VAL A 306 51.66 28.92 26.95
N ASN A 307 52.59 28.11 26.43
CA ASN A 307 52.32 27.27 25.26
C ASN A 307 51.17 26.27 25.51
N ALA A 308 51.13 25.62 26.67
CA ALA A 308 50.02 24.71 27.03
C ALA A 308 48.66 25.42 27.15
N VAL A 309 48.64 26.70 27.55
CA VAL A 309 47.41 27.53 27.56
C VAL A 309 46.98 27.89 26.13
N LEU A 310 47.92 28.27 25.25
CA LEU A 310 47.65 28.59 23.84
C LEU A 310 47.12 27.38 23.06
N GLU A 311 47.73 26.19 23.23
CA GLU A 311 47.22 24.95 22.64
C GLU A 311 45.80 24.64 23.09
N ARG A 312 45.50 24.86 24.39
CA ARG A 312 44.16 24.66 24.94
C ARG A 312 43.14 25.69 24.41
N GLU A 313 43.55 26.94 24.21
CA GLU A 313 42.71 27.97 23.58
C GLU A 313 42.37 27.57 22.13
N ASP A 314 43.34 27.13 21.35
CA ASP A 314 43.13 26.77 19.94
C ASP A 314 42.23 25.53 19.78
N ILE A 315 42.39 24.52 20.64
CA ILE A 315 41.47 23.37 20.72
C ILE A 315 40.03 23.83 21.01
N LEU A 316 39.83 24.67 22.04
CA LEU A 316 38.50 25.18 22.39
C LEU A 316 37.89 26.02 21.27
N ARG A 317 38.69 26.85 20.61
CA ARG A 317 38.30 27.67 19.46
C ARG A 317 37.86 26.81 18.28
N LYS A 318 38.58 25.73 18.00
CA LYS A 318 38.24 24.75 16.96
C LYS A 318 36.93 24.02 17.28
N THR A 319 36.75 23.51 18.49
CA THR A 319 35.50 22.86 18.92
C THR A 319 34.31 23.82 18.82
N ALA A 320 34.46 25.09 19.24
CA ALA A 320 33.42 26.10 19.12
C ALA A 320 33.06 26.42 17.67
N ALA A 321 34.04 26.41 16.76
CA ALA A 321 33.80 26.59 15.31
C ALA A 321 33.05 25.39 14.70
N GLU A 322 33.44 24.16 15.06
CA GLU A 322 32.77 22.92 14.62
C GLU A 322 31.33 22.84 15.12
N GLU A 323 31.07 23.19 16.39
CA GLU A 323 29.72 23.19 16.94
C GLU A 323 28.84 24.29 16.31
N LYS A 324 29.41 25.48 16.05
CA LYS A 324 28.72 26.55 15.31
C LYS A 324 28.38 26.11 13.88
N ALA A 325 29.26 25.38 13.20
CA ALA A 325 29.00 24.84 11.87
C ALA A 325 27.85 23.81 11.89
N LYS A 326 27.86 22.86 12.84
CA LYS A 326 26.78 21.89 13.05
C LYS A 326 25.43 22.58 13.30
N ARG A 327 25.39 23.59 14.18
CA ARG A 327 24.17 24.37 14.46
C ARG A 327 23.66 25.08 13.18
N LEU A 328 24.54 25.70 12.40
CA LEU A 328 24.16 26.37 11.15
C LEU A 328 23.58 25.40 10.12
N GLN A 329 24.14 24.19 10.01
CA GLN A 329 23.61 23.12 9.16
C GLN A 329 22.20 22.70 9.62
N THR A 330 21.99 22.42 10.91
CA THR A 330 20.65 22.03 11.42
C THR A 330 19.60 23.12 11.22
N ILE A 331 19.97 24.41 11.29
CA ILE A 331 19.06 25.52 11.00
C ILE A 331 18.64 25.51 9.52
N LYS A 332 19.58 25.25 8.61
CA LYS A 332 19.31 25.15 7.16
C LYS A 332 18.37 23.98 6.85
N GLU A 333 18.64 22.80 7.42
CA GLU A 333 17.80 21.60 7.25
C GLU A 333 16.37 21.82 7.79
N VAL A 334 16.22 22.49 8.95
CA VAL A 334 14.90 22.86 9.50
C VAL A 334 14.17 23.86 8.60
N GLU A 335 14.86 24.84 8.01
CA GLU A 335 14.23 25.82 7.12
C GLU A 335 13.80 25.17 5.79
N GLU A 336 14.64 24.30 5.22
CA GLU A 336 14.28 23.48 4.05
C GLU A 336 13.05 22.60 4.33
N ALA A 337 13.01 21.92 5.49
CA ALA A 337 11.87 21.12 5.91
C ALA A 337 10.57 21.95 6.07
N LYS A 338 10.64 23.18 6.61
CA LYS A 338 9.48 24.10 6.65
C LYS A 338 8.96 24.45 5.26
N THR A 339 9.85 24.73 4.30
CA THR A 339 9.43 25.09 2.94
C THR A 339 8.76 23.91 2.21
N LEU A 340 9.25 22.68 2.43
CA LEU A 340 8.63 21.47 1.90
C LEU A 340 7.23 21.24 2.52
N LEU A 341 7.11 21.37 3.84
CA LEU A 341 5.82 21.24 4.54
C LEU A 341 4.80 22.29 4.04
N ALA A 342 5.22 23.55 3.86
CA ALA A 342 4.36 24.62 3.35
C ALA A 342 3.86 24.32 1.93
N LYS A 343 4.73 23.76 1.07
CA LYS A 343 4.36 23.32 -0.28
C LYS A 343 3.34 22.17 -0.25
N GLU A 344 3.58 21.13 0.57
CA GLU A 344 2.66 19.99 0.71
C GLU A 344 1.26 20.43 1.20
N VAL A 345 1.21 21.34 2.18
CA VAL A 345 -0.05 21.92 2.68
C VAL A 345 -0.80 22.69 1.59
N TYR A 346 -0.09 23.44 0.75
CA TYR A 346 -0.68 24.19 -0.37
C TYR A 346 -1.22 23.26 -1.47
N GLU A 347 -0.44 22.25 -1.88
CA GLU A 347 -0.88 21.24 -2.86
C GLU A 347 -2.11 20.47 -2.34
N ARG A 348 -2.13 20.15 -1.04
CA ARG A 348 -3.28 19.53 -0.38
C ARG A 348 -4.53 20.43 -0.38
N GLN A 349 -4.39 21.72 -0.11
CA GLN A 349 -5.54 22.66 -0.19
C GLN A 349 -6.11 22.75 -1.60
N ILE A 350 -5.26 22.74 -2.65
CA ILE A 350 -5.73 22.69 -4.04
C ILE A 350 -6.50 21.40 -4.31
N ALA A 351 -6.00 20.24 -3.85
CA ALA A 351 -6.68 18.96 -4.01
C ALA A 351 -8.04 18.93 -3.29
N GLU A 352 -8.11 19.45 -2.05
CA GLU A 352 -9.35 19.55 -1.28
C GLU A 352 -10.37 20.50 -1.94
N LEU A 353 -9.92 21.64 -2.50
CA LEU A 353 -10.79 22.56 -3.26
C LEU A 353 -11.30 21.95 -4.56
N ASN A 354 -10.46 21.23 -5.31
CA ASN A 354 -10.86 20.55 -6.55
C ASN A 354 -11.89 19.44 -6.26
N ALA A 355 -11.67 18.63 -5.22
CA ALA A 355 -12.63 17.60 -4.80
C ALA A 355 -13.97 18.20 -4.34
N LEU A 356 -13.95 19.33 -3.62
CA LEU A 356 -15.17 20.05 -3.24
C LEU A 356 -15.91 20.62 -4.45
N LYS A 357 -15.18 21.17 -5.44
CA LYS A 357 -15.77 21.64 -6.70
C LYS A 357 -16.46 20.49 -7.45
N GLU A 358 -15.78 19.36 -7.62
CA GLU A 358 -16.33 18.16 -8.28
C GLU A 358 -17.57 17.65 -7.53
N PHE A 359 -17.55 17.64 -6.19
CA PHE A 359 -18.72 17.28 -5.37
C PHE A 359 -19.91 18.22 -5.61
N LEU A 360 -19.68 19.54 -5.64
CA LEU A 360 -20.72 20.53 -5.89
C LEU A 360 -21.27 20.47 -7.33
N GLU A 361 -20.43 20.16 -8.32
CA GLU A 361 -20.86 19.93 -9.70
C GLU A 361 -21.68 18.64 -9.83
N LYS A 362 -21.25 17.54 -9.21
CA LYS A 362 -22.06 16.31 -9.10
C LYS A 362 -23.39 16.54 -8.40
N GLN A 363 -23.43 17.34 -7.32
CA GLN A 363 -24.67 17.67 -6.63
C GLN A 363 -25.62 18.51 -7.49
N LYS A 364 -25.12 19.52 -8.21
CA LYS A 364 -25.93 20.28 -9.17
C LYS A 364 -26.45 19.42 -10.31
N PHE A 365 -25.64 18.48 -10.83
CA PHE A 365 -26.07 17.54 -11.87
C PHE A 365 -27.18 16.61 -11.38
N VAL A 366 -27.03 16.08 -10.16
CA VAL A 366 -28.07 15.34 -9.43
C VAL A 366 -29.36 16.15 -9.33
N ASP A 367 -29.29 17.40 -8.85
CA ASP A 367 -30.47 18.24 -8.68
C ASP A 367 -31.14 18.58 -10.04
N VAL A 368 -30.36 18.79 -11.11
CA VAL A 368 -30.88 19.00 -12.47
C VAL A 368 -31.56 17.74 -13.03
N LEU A 369 -30.94 16.56 -12.86
CA LEU A 369 -31.52 15.26 -13.25
C LEU A 369 -32.87 15.00 -12.57
N PHE A 370 -33.00 15.35 -11.28
CA PHE A 370 -34.21 15.10 -10.48
C PHE A 370 -35.26 16.22 -10.51
N SER A 371 -34.95 17.38 -11.11
CA SER A 371 -35.87 18.52 -11.22
C SER A 371 -36.43 18.76 -12.62
N SER A 372 -35.74 18.30 -13.66
CA SER A 372 -36.02 18.70 -15.05
C SER A 372 -36.52 17.57 -15.95
N ASP A 373 -36.37 16.32 -15.52
CA ASP A 373 -36.54 15.17 -16.41
C ASP A 373 -37.97 14.59 -16.36
N ARG A 374 -38.66 14.65 -17.51
CA ARG A 374 -40.01 14.06 -17.69
C ARG A 374 -39.96 12.61 -18.19
N ARG A 375 -38.77 12.00 -18.33
CA ARG A 375 -38.57 10.68 -18.96
C ARG A 375 -38.73 9.49 -18.01
N TYR A 376 -38.60 9.68 -16.69
CA TYR A 376 -38.82 8.65 -15.67
C TYR A 376 -39.63 9.23 -14.51
N ARG A 377 -40.42 8.42 -13.80
CA ARG A 377 -41.21 8.90 -12.66
C ARG A 377 -40.33 9.07 -11.41
N ARG A 378 -40.44 10.22 -10.75
CA ARG A 378 -39.96 10.36 -9.38
C ARG A 378 -41.02 9.81 -8.42
N TYR A 379 -40.67 8.75 -7.69
CA TYR A 379 -41.50 8.19 -6.63
C TYR A 379 -41.07 8.78 -5.27
N THR A 380 -42.04 9.00 -4.40
CA THR A 380 -41.84 9.36 -2.99
C THR A 380 -41.42 8.16 -2.16
N ARG A 381 -40.84 8.42 -0.98
CA ARG A 381 -40.57 7.37 0.01
C ARG A 381 -41.81 6.54 0.33
N ASP A 382 -42.94 7.19 0.59
CA ASP A 382 -44.17 6.54 1.07
C ASP A 382 -44.73 5.56 0.02
N GLU A 383 -44.75 5.94 -1.28
CA GLU A 383 -45.13 5.04 -2.38
C GLU A 383 -44.27 3.78 -2.45
N ILE A 384 -42.95 3.90 -2.20
CA ILE A 384 -42.03 2.77 -2.21
C ILE A 384 -42.21 1.90 -0.97
N GLU A 385 -42.36 2.49 0.21
CA GLU A 385 -42.60 1.75 1.46
C GLU A 385 -43.93 0.98 1.40
N GLU A 386 -45.02 1.59 0.93
CA GLU A 386 -46.30 0.91 0.74
C GLU A 386 -46.20 -0.24 -0.29
N ALA A 387 -45.64 0.02 -1.48
CA ALA A 387 -45.56 -0.99 -2.54
C ALA A 387 -44.63 -2.17 -2.19
N THR A 388 -43.61 -1.93 -1.36
CA THR A 388 -42.69 -2.97 -0.84
C THR A 388 -43.19 -3.64 0.45
N ASP A 389 -44.39 -3.31 0.95
CA ASP A 389 -44.91 -3.80 2.24
C ASP A 389 -43.89 -3.54 3.37
N PHE A 390 -43.44 -2.29 3.48
CA PHE A 390 -42.38 -1.82 4.38
C PHE A 390 -41.07 -2.62 4.27
N PHE A 391 -40.63 -2.86 3.03
CA PHE A 391 -39.47 -3.68 2.68
C PHE A 391 -39.54 -5.14 3.21
N SER A 392 -40.74 -5.72 3.20
CA SER A 392 -40.99 -7.11 3.60
C SER A 392 -40.12 -8.12 2.86
N GLU A 393 -39.40 -8.96 3.60
CA GLU A 393 -38.56 -10.04 3.06
C GLU A 393 -39.33 -11.00 2.14
N ASN A 394 -40.65 -11.15 2.36
CA ASN A 394 -41.53 -11.98 1.54
C ASN A 394 -41.68 -11.48 0.09
N ARG A 395 -41.29 -10.24 -0.20
CA ARG A 395 -41.29 -9.66 -1.56
C ARG A 395 -39.93 -9.70 -2.24
N VAL A 396 -38.86 -10.10 -1.56
CA VAL A 396 -37.51 -10.15 -2.13
C VAL A 396 -37.45 -11.21 -3.23
N ILE A 397 -37.09 -10.78 -4.44
CA ILE A 397 -36.87 -11.63 -5.62
C ILE A 397 -35.38 -11.77 -5.98
N GLY A 398 -34.51 -10.97 -5.36
CA GLY A 398 -33.06 -11.08 -5.51
C GLY A 398 -32.32 -10.23 -4.48
N GLU A 399 -31.16 -10.70 -4.05
CA GLU A 399 -30.24 -9.96 -3.19
C GLU A 399 -28.81 -10.13 -3.72
N GLY A 400 -28.08 -9.03 -3.88
CA GLY A 400 -26.74 -9.05 -4.46
C GLY A 400 -25.86 -7.89 -3.96
N GLY A 401 -24.69 -7.74 -4.58
CA GLY A 401 -23.73 -6.69 -4.22
C GLY A 401 -24.34 -5.28 -4.23
N PHE A 402 -25.23 -5.03 -5.19
CA PHE A 402 -25.88 -3.74 -5.42
C PHE A 402 -27.01 -3.43 -4.41
N GLY A 403 -27.77 -4.43 -3.96
CA GLY A 403 -28.88 -4.23 -3.01
C GLY A 403 -29.88 -5.39 -3.01
N LYS A 404 -31.06 -5.13 -2.42
CA LYS A 404 -32.22 -6.03 -2.49
C LYS A 404 -33.17 -5.58 -3.60
N VAL A 405 -33.78 -6.53 -4.29
CA VAL A 405 -34.80 -6.30 -5.32
C VAL A 405 -36.11 -6.90 -4.85
N TYR A 406 -37.16 -6.08 -4.80
CA TYR A 406 -38.50 -6.44 -4.34
C TYR A 406 -39.48 -6.50 -5.51
N LYS A 407 -40.37 -7.51 -5.51
CA LYS A 407 -41.51 -7.58 -6.42
C LYS A 407 -42.70 -6.82 -5.83
N CYS A 408 -43.07 -5.74 -6.50
CA CYS A 408 -44.08 -4.81 -6.04
C CYS A 408 -45.15 -4.60 -7.13
N SER A 409 -46.20 -3.86 -6.78
CA SER A 409 -47.07 -3.26 -7.78
C SER A 409 -47.22 -1.77 -7.47
N LEU A 410 -46.98 -0.93 -8.48
CA LEU A 410 -47.18 0.52 -8.44
C LEU A 410 -48.20 0.85 -9.53
N ASP A 411 -49.28 1.56 -9.17
CA ASP A 411 -50.39 1.90 -10.08
C ASP A 411 -50.92 0.69 -10.89
N HIS A 412 -51.10 -0.45 -10.22
CA HIS A 412 -51.48 -1.75 -10.81
C HIS A 412 -50.50 -2.33 -11.84
N THR A 413 -49.36 -1.69 -12.07
CA THR A 413 -48.27 -2.20 -12.90
C THR A 413 -47.37 -3.10 -12.04
N PRO A 414 -46.99 -4.31 -12.50
CA PRO A 414 -46.01 -5.14 -11.80
C PRO A 414 -44.60 -4.57 -12.02
N VAL A 415 -43.85 -4.34 -10.94
CA VAL A 415 -42.54 -3.68 -10.97
C VAL A 415 -41.50 -4.42 -10.13
N ALA A 416 -40.23 -4.24 -10.48
CA ALA A 416 -39.09 -4.62 -9.66
C ALA A 416 -38.49 -3.36 -9.01
N VAL A 417 -38.44 -3.30 -7.69
CA VAL A 417 -37.85 -2.17 -6.94
C VAL A 417 -36.49 -2.59 -6.39
N LYS A 418 -35.40 -2.05 -6.92
CA LYS A 418 -34.02 -2.25 -6.43
C LYS A 418 -33.69 -1.18 -5.42
N VAL A 419 -33.48 -1.57 -4.17
CA VAL A 419 -33.16 -0.67 -3.06
C VAL A 419 -31.66 -0.76 -2.77
N PHE A 420 -30.95 0.36 -2.95
CA PHE A 420 -29.52 0.44 -2.65
C PHE A 420 -29.32 0.67 -1.15
N ASN A 421 -28.29 0.04 -0.59
CA ASN A 421 -28.00 0.15 0.84
C ASN A 421 -27.28 1.49 1.11
N SER A 422 -27.89 2.37 1.90
CA SER A 422 -27.54 3.81 2.03
C SER A 422 -26.10 4.12 2.44
N ASP A 423 -25.45 3.18 3.14
CA ASP A 423 -24.22 3.45 3.91
C ASP A 423 -22.92 3.41 3.08
N ALA A 424 -23.00 3.24 1.75
CA ALA A 424 -21.84 3.06 0.88
C ALA A 424 -21.78 4.08 -0.27
N ILE A 425 -20.68 4.84 -0.35
CA ILE A 425 -20.44 5.85 -1.40
C ILE A 425 -20.50 5.21 -2.80
N ASP A 426 -19.82 4.08 -2.99
CA ASP A 426 -19.81 3.29 -4.24
C ASP A 426 -21.24 3.07 -4.79
N LYS A 427 -22.19 2.73 -3.91
CA LYS A 427 -23.59 2.43 -4.27
C LYS A 427 -24.38 3.65 -4.72
N ARG A 428 -24.02 4.85 -4.24
CA ARG A 428 -24.65 6.10 -4.70
C ARG A 428 -24.18 6.44 -6.11
N GLU A 429 -22.93 6.19 -6.45
CA GLU A 429 -22.42 6.37 -7.81
C GLU A 429 -23.06 5.36 -8.78
N GLU A 430 -23.20 4.10 -8.38
CA GLU A 430 -23.94 3.07 -9.14
C GLU A 430 -25.41 3.48 -9.41
N PHE A 431 -26.14 3.91 -8.37
CA PHE A 431 -27.51 4.40 -8.49
C PHE A 431 -27.63 5.57 -9.49
N LEU A 432 -26.76 6.58 -9.37
CA LEU A 432 -26.79 7.75 -10.26
C LEU A 432 -26.46 7.39 -11.70
N ARG A 433 -25.50 6.47 -11.92
CA ARG A 433 -25.14 5.98 -13.25
C ARG A 433 -26.31 5.23 -13.91
N GLU A 434 -27.05 4.42 -13.16
CA GLU A 434 -28.24 3.74 -13.72
C GLU A 434 -29.35 4.72 -14.12
N VAL A 435 -29.63 5.76 -13.31
CA VAL A 435 -30.59 6.81 -13.67
C VAL A 435 -30.16 7.53 -14.95
N GLU A 436 -28.88 7.89 -15.04
CA GLU A 436 -28.32 8.63 -16.18
C GLU A 436 -28.34 7.81 -17.48
N VAL A 437 -27.95 6.53 -17.42
CA VAL A 437 -27.92 5.63 -18.58
C VAL A 437 -29.35 5.24 -18.97
N LEU A 438 -30.13 4.60 -18.08
CA LEU A 438 -31.43 4.03 -18.44
C LEU A 438 -32.53 5.10 -18.60
N GLY A 439 -32.43 6.26 -17.94
CA GLY A 439 -33.36 7.37 -18.13
C GLY A 439 -33.29 8.00 -19.53
N GLN A 440 -32.20 7.77 -20.27
CA GLN A 440 -32.00 8.29 -21.63
C GLN A 440 -32.09 7.20 -22.71
N HIS A 441 -31.70 5.95 -22.40
CA HIS A 441 -31.47 4.90 -23.40
C HIS A 441 -32.56 3.81 -23.37
N HIS A 442 -33.52 3.91 -24.29
CA HIS A 442 -34.64 2.98 -24.42
C HIS A 442 -34.46 2.03 -25.60
N HIS A 443 -34.46 0.72 -25.36
CA HIS A 443 -34.32 -0.31 -26.41
C HIS A 443 -35.01 -1.62 -25.98
N PRO A 444 -35.63 -2.40 -26.90
CA PRO A 444 -36.37 -3.62 -26.54
C PRO A 444 -35.57 -4.67 -25.77
N ASN A 445 -34.24 -4.70 -25.94
CA ASN A 445 -33.33 -5.64 -25.25
C ASN A 445 -32.49 -4.98 -24.14
N ILE A 446 -32.93 -3.84 -23.61
CA ILE A 446 -32.40 -3.20 -22.39
C ILE A 446 -33.57 -3.10 -21.38
N VAL A 447 -33.30 -3.28 -20.09
CA VAL A 447 -34.34 -3.18 -19.04
C VAL A 447 -34.86 -1.76 -18.93
N LEU A 448 -36.18 -1.60 -18.94
CA LEU A 448 -36.85 -0.31 -18.81
C LEU A 448 -36.84 0.20 -17.36
N LEU A 449 -36.23 1.38 -17.16
CA LEU A 449 -36.37 2.16 -15.93
C LEU A 449 -37.69 2.93 -15.97
N LEU A 450 -38.63 2.59 -15.09
CA LEU A 450 -39.92 3.28 -14.95
C LEU A 450 -39.80 4.52 -14.06
N GLY A 451 -38.89 4.50 -13.08
CA GLY A 451 -38.70 5.61 -12.16
C GLY A 451 -37.64 5.38 -11.10
N ALA A 452 -37.48 6.39 -10.24
CA ALA A 452 -36.53 6.38 -9.13
C ALA A 452 -37.10 7.10 -7.90
N CYS A 453 -36.69 6.67 -6.72
CA CYS A 453 -36.93 7.35 -5.45
C CYS A 453 -35.58 7.74 -4.83
N PRO A 454 -35.11 8.99 -4.97
CA PRO A 454 -33.83 9.43 -4.42
C PRO A 454 -33.79 9.40 -2.89
N GLU A 455 -34.94 9.56 -2.23
CA GLU A 455 -35.08 9.59 -0.76
C GLU A 455 -34.75 8.24 -0.10
N THR A 456 -35.11 7.13 -0.76
CA THR A 456 -34.78 5.77 -0.30
C THR A 456 -33.59 5.16 -1.05
N GLY A 457 -33.05 5.84 -2.05
CA GLY A 457 -32.04 5.29 -2.94
C GLY A 457 -32.55 4.08 -3.73
N SER A 458 -33.77 4.16 -4.29
CA SER A 458 -34.43 3.04 -4.97
C SER A 458 -34.67 3.30 -6.45
N LEU A 459 -34.49 2.26 -7.28
CA LEU A 459 -34.82 2.26 -8.71
C LEU A 459 -36.00 1.33 -8.99
N VAL A 460 -36.91 1.75 -9.87
CA VAL A 460 -38.13 1.05 -10.23
C VAL A 460 -38.07 0.66 -11.69
N TYR A 461 -38.06 -0.63 -11.98
CA TYR A 461 -38.01 -1.19 -13.32
C TYR A 461 -39.28 -1.96 -13.66
N GLU A 462 -39.48 -2.26 -14.94
CA GLU A 462 -40.40 -3.32 -15.36
C GLU A 462 -40.09 -4.65 -14.64
N TYR A 463 -41.12 -5.39 -14.24
CA TYR A 463 -40.94 -6.74 -13.70
C TYR A 463 -40.82 -7.76 -14.84
N LEU A 464 -39.78 -8.60 -14.79
CA LEU A 464 -39.49 -9.61 -15.81
C LEU A 464 -39.69 -11.01 -15.22
N GLU A 465 -40.76 -11.67 -15.65
CA GLU A 465 -41.36 -12.82 -14.94
C GLU A 465 -40.50 -14.07 -14.95
N ASN A 466 -39.69 -14.28 -16.01
CA ASN A 466 -38.84 -15.45 -16.15
C ASN A 466 -37.46 -15.29 -15.50
N GLY A 467 -37.23 -14.20 -14.74
CA GLY A 467 -36.04 -13.98 -13.91
C GLY A 467 -34.75 -13.84 -14.73
N SER A 468 -33.64 -14.29 -14.17
CA SER A 468 -32.32 -14.17 -14.82
C SER A 468 -32.05 -15.30 -15.81
N LEU A 469 -31.18 -15.05 -16.79
CA LEU A 469 -30.68 -16.07 -17.70
C LEU A 469 -29.83 -17.12 -16.96
N GLU A 470 -29.15 -16.73 -15.87
CA GLU A 470 -28.43 -17.64 -14.97
C GLU A 470 -29.36 -18.70 -14.38
N ASP A 471 -30.55 -18.30 -13.90
CA ASP A 471 -31.56 -19.23 -13.38
C ASP A 471 -31.95 -20.28 -14.42
N ASN A 472 -32.07 -19.85 -15.68
CA ASN A 472 -32.55 -20.67 -16.79
C ASN A 472 -31.45 -21.59 -17.35
N ILE A 473 -30.17 -21.17 -17.32
CA ILE A 473 -29.02 -22.03 -17.69
C ILE A 473 -28.82 -23.14 -16.67
N PHE A 474 -28.91 -22.82 -15.37
CA PHE A 474 -28.64 -23.77 -14.28
C PHE A 474 -29.90 -24.42 -13.69
N HIS A 475 -31.05 -24.28 -14.35
CA HIS A 475 -32.33 -24.90 -13.96
C HIS A 475 -32.76 -24.57 -12.52
N LEU A 476 -32.38 -23.38 -12.03
CA LEU A 476 -32.69 -22.94 -10.68
C LEU A 476 -34.20 -22.74 -10.53
N ASN A 477 -34.70 -22.96 -9.31
CA ASN A 477 -36.12 -22.83 -8.96
C ASN A 477 -37.06 -23.73 -9.82
N GLY A 478 -36.55 -24.81 -10.40
CA GLY A 478 -37.33 -25.78 -11.18
C GLY A 478 -37.74 -25.28 -12.57
N LYS A 479 -37.07 -24.24 -13.11
CA LYS A 479 -37.34 -23.75 -14.46
C LYS A 479 -36.97 -24.81 -15.51
N PRO A 480 -37.79 -24.98 -16.57
CA PRO A 480 -37.48 -25.91 -17.66
C PRO A 480 -36.28 -25.43 -18.48
N ALA A 481 -35.61 -26.37 -19.14
CA ALA A 481 -34.52 -26.07 -20.05
C ALA A 481 -34.98 -25.13 -21.19
N LEU A 482 -34.18 -24.10 -21.48
CA LEU A 482 -34.41 -23.27 -22.67
C LEU A 482 -34.19 -24.11 -23.92
N SER A 483 -35.12 -24.09 -24.88
CA SER A 483 -34.91 -24.73 -26.19
C SER A 483 -33.70 -24.12 -26.92
N TRP A 484 -33.05 -24.86 -27.82
CA TRP A 484 -31.96 -24.30 -28.63
C TRP A 484 -32.40 -23.07 -29.44
N ASN A 485 -33.64 -23.06 -29.94
CA ASN A 485 -34.25 -21.93 -30.63
C ASN A 485 -34.31 -20.67 -29.74
N SER A 486 -34.74 -20.85 -28.48
CA SER A 486 -34.77 -19.78 -27.48
C SER A 486 -33.37 -19.26 -27.19
N ARG A 487 -32.38 -20.14 -27.07
CA ARG A 487 -30.97 -19.76 -26.83
C ARG A 487 -30.42 -18.93 -27.99
N PHE A 488 -30.64 -19.34 -29.25
CA PHE A 488 -30.23 -18.58 -30.44
C PHE A 488 -30.91 -17.21 -30.53
N ARG A 489 -32.20 -17.12 -30.19
CA ARG A 489 -32.89 -15.81 -30.10
C ARG A 489 -32.26 -14.92 -29.03
N ILE A 490 -32.03 -15.45 -27.83
CA ILE A 490 -31.43 -14.71 -26.71
C ILE A 490 -30.03 -14.20 -27.06
N THR A 491 -29.18 -14.98 -27.75
CA THR A 491 -27.87 -14.49 -28.18
C THR A 491 -27.98 -13.33 -29.17
N PHE A 492 -28.90 -13.40 -30.15
CA PHE A 492 -29.15 -12.31 -31.08
C PHE A 492 -29.71 -11.05 -30.40
N GLU A 493 -30.71 -11.20 -29.54
CA GLU A 493 -31.33 -10.11 -28.76
C GLU A 493 -30.31 -9.38 -27.86
N VAL A 494 -29.45 -10.12 -27.14
CA VAL A 494 -28.37 -9.55 -26.31
C VAL A 494 -27.34 -8.83 -27.18
N ALA A 495 -26.98 -9.36 -28.35
CA ALA A 495 -26.09 -8.67 -29.28
C ALA A 495 -26.68 -7.35 -29.81
N CYS A 496 -28.00 -7.29 -30.06
CA CYS A 496 -28.69 -6.04 -30.39
C CYS A 496 -28.66 -5.03 -29.24
N GLY A 497 -28.89 -5.48 -28.00
CA GLY A 497 -28.77 -4.63 -26.80
C GLY A 497 -27.35 -4.05 -26.63
N LEU A 498 -26.30 -4.88 -26.78
CA LEU A 498 -24.91 -4.42 -26.72
C LEU A 498 -24.56 -3.45 -27.84
N SER A 499 -24.97 -3.73 -29.09
CA SER A 499 -24.75 -2.84 -30.24
C SER A 499 -25.36 -1.47 -30.01
N PHE A 500 -26.57 -1.40 -29.44
CA PHE A 500 -27.22 -0.14 -29.08
C PHE A 500 -26.42 0.66 -28.02
N LEU A 501 -25.94 0.01 -26.96
CA LEU A 501 -25.09 0.67 -25.95
C LEU A 501 -23.75 1.13 -26.54
N HIS A 502 -23.09 0.29 -27.34
CA HIS A 502 -21.78 0.57 -27.94
C HIS A 502 -21.85 1.66 -29.02
N ASN A 503 -22.99 1.80 -29.71
CA ASN A 503 -23.20 2.84 -30.73
C ASN A 503 -23.91 4.10 -30.20
N SER A 504 -24.21 4.16 -28.89
CA SER A 504 -24.79 5.35 -28.25
C SER A 504 -23.94 6.61 -28.46
N LYS A 505 -24.59 7.78 -28.41
CA LYS A 505 -24.00 9.09 -28.70
C LYS A 505 -24.37 10.10 -27.61
N PRO A 506 -23.46 11.03 -27.23
CA PRO A 506 -22.18 11.32 -27.88
C PRO A 506 -21.09 10.25 -27.66
N GLU A 507 -21.13 9.54 -26.55
CA GLU A 507 -20.09 8.60 -26.12
C GLU A 507 -20.63 7.15 -26.07
N PRO A 508 -19.86 6.15 -26.54
CA PRO A 508 -20.19 4.74 -26.34
C PRO A 508 -20.33 4.36 -24.87
N ILE A 509 -21.34 3.54 -24.56
CA ILE A 509 -21.59 3.01 -23.23
C ILE A 509 -21.09 1.57 -23.17
N VAL A 510 -20.09 1.29 -22.33
CA VAL A 510 -19.61 -0.08 -22.08
C VAL A 510 -20.22 -0.59 -20.78
N HIS A 511 -20.87 -1.75 -20.82
CA HIS A 511 -21.63 -2.34 -19.72
C HIS A 511 -20.74 -2.78 -18.56
N ARG A 512 -19.57 -3.36 -18.86
CA ARG A 512 -18.48 -3.74 -17.94
C ARG A 512 -18.78 -4.87 -16.94
N ASP A 513 -20.04 -5.11 -16.59
CA ASP A 513 -20.47 -6.27 -15.78
C ASP A 513 -21.55 -7.13 -16.47
N LEU A 514 -21.34 -7.43 -17.76
CA LEU A 514 -22.23 -8.34 -18.49
C LEU A 514 -22.01 -9.79 -18.01
N LYS A 515 -23.08 -10.45 -17.57
CA LYS A 515 -23.11 -11.84 -17.08
C LYS A 515 -24.52 -12.42 -17.20
N PRO A 516 -24.73 -13.75 -17.14
CA PRO A 516 -26.06 -14.35 -17.24
C PRO A 516 -27.04 -13.84 -16.16
N GLY A 517 -26.56 -13.55 -14.95
CA GLY A 517 -27.38 -12.96 -13.88
C GLY A 517 -27.93 -11.55 -14.19
N ASN A 518 -27.29 -10.83 -15.11
CA ASN A 518 -27.64 -9.46 -15.52
C ASN A 518 -28.41 -9.42 -16.86
N ILE A 519 -28.74 -10.58 -17.43
CA ILE A 519 -29.64 -10.71 -18.57
C ILE A 519 -30.96 -11.26 -18.03
N LEU A 520 -32.02 -10.47 -18.09
CA LEU A 520 -33.33 -10.81 -17.56
C LEU A 520 -34.29 -11.20 -18.69
N LEU A 521 -35.28 -12.04 -18.39
CA LEU A 521 -36.22 -12.60 -19.37
C LEU A 521 -37.67 -12.22 -19.04
N ASP A 522 -38.37 -11.60 -19.99
CA ASP A 522 -39.82 -11.33 -19.88
C ASP A 522 -40.64 -12.63 -19.95
N ARG A 523 -41.96 -12.55 -19.73
CA ARG A 523 -42.94 -13.64 -19.92
C ARG A 523 -42.84 -14.41 -21.25
N ASN A 524 -42.33 -13.79 -22.32
CA ASN A 524 -42.17 -14.40 -23.64
C ASN A 524 -40.76 -14.99 -23.86
N TYR A 525 -39.90 -14.92 -22.84
CA TYR A 525 -38.46 -15.21 -22.89
C TYR A 525 -37.67 -14.28 -23.84
N THR A 526 -38.16 -13.06 -24.10
CA THR A 526 -37.35 -12.01 -24.72
C THR A 526 -36.39 -11.45 -23.69
N SER A 527 -35.13 -11.38 -24.07
CA SER A 527 -34.02 -11.02 -23.21
C SER A 527 -33.75 -9.51 -23.18
N LYS A 528 -33.42 -9.02 -21.97
CA LYS A 528 -33.10 -7.63 -21.68
C LYS A 528 -31.86 -7.55 -20.80
N ILE A 529 -30.90 -6.72 -21.19
CA ILE A 529 -29.71 -6.43 -20.39
C ILE A 529 -30.08 -5.42 -19.31
N GLY A 530 -29.77 -5.72 -18.04
CA GLY A 530 -29.97 -4.84 -16.89
C GLY A 530 -28.72 -4.71 -16.03
N ASP A 531 -28.84 -3.98 -14.92
CA ASP A 531 -27.75 -3.76 -13.95
C ASP A 531 -26.54 -3.01 -14.55
N VAL A 532 -26.82 -1.87 -15.18
CA VAL A 532 -25.81 -0.97 -15.80
C VAL A 532 -25.09 -0.07 -14.79
N GLY A 533 -25.17 -0.35 -13.48
CA GLY A 533 -24.59 0.52 -12.43
C GLY A 533 -23.06 0.64 -12.49
N LEU A 534 -22.38 -0.33 -13.10
CA LEU A 534 -20.93 -0.30 -13.35
C LEU A 534 -20.56 0.25 -14.74
N ALA A 535 -21.55 0.57 -15.58
CA ALA A 535 -21.34 0.99 -16.96
C ALA A 535 -20.52 2.28 -17.03
N LYS A 536 -19.82 2.47 -18.15
CA LYS A 536 -18.95 3.62 -18.37
C LYS A 536 -19.14 4.19 -19.77
N LEU A 537 -19.46 5.48 -19.82
CA LEU A 537 -19.33 6.30 -21.02
C LEU A 537 -17.83 6.50 -21.30
N ILE A 538 -17.41 6.31 -22.55
CA ILE A 538 -16.00 6.40 -22.97
C ILE A 538 -15.81 7.58 -23.93
N SER A 539 -15.22 8.66 -23.40
CA SER A 539 -14.75 9.83 -24.17
C SER A 539 -13.61 9.47 -25.14
N ASP A 540 -12.56 8.85 -24.60
CA ASP A 540 -11.31 8.57 -25.30
C ASP A 540 -11.18 7.07 -25.60
N ILE A 541 -11.74 6.66 -26.73
CA ILE A 541 -11.71 5.28 -27.22
C ILE A 541 -10.28 4.95 -27.68
N VAL A 542 -9.59 4.07 -26.94
CA VAL A 542 -8.27 3.56 -27.33
C VAL A 542 -8.42 2.60 -28.52
N PRO A 543 -7.73 2.82 -29.65
CA PRO A 543 -7.74 1.90 -30.79
C PRO A 543 -7.34 0.46 -30.42
N ASP A 544 -7.97 -0.53 -31.05
CA ASP A 544 -7.73 -1.97 -30.74
C ASP A 544 -6.29 -2.43 -30.93
N ASN A 545 -5.53 -1.78 -31.82
CA ASN A 545 -4.12 -2.07 -32.07
C ASN A 545 -3.16 -1.45 -31.04
N ILE A 546 -3.65 -0.56 -30.16
CA ILE A 546 -2.87 0.14 -29.13
C ILE A 546 -3.14 -0.49 -27.76
N THR A 547 -2.07 -0.81 -27.03
CA THR A 547 -2.12 -1.26 -25.65
C THR A 547 -1.69 -0.13 -24.74
N GLU A 548 -2.65 0.69 -24.30
CA GLU A 548 -2.44 1.72 -23.28
C GLU A 548 -2.62 1.10 -21.88
N TYR A 549 -1.85 1.55 -20.89
CA TYR A 549 -2.10 1.26 -19.48
C TYR A 549 -2.80 2.45 -18.83
N ARG A 550 -3.98 2.23 -18.24
CA ARG A 550 -4.76 3.27 -17.56
C ARG A 550 -4.90 2.95 -16.08
N GLU A 551 -4.80 3.98 -15.24
CA GLU A 551 -5.12 3.91 -13.82
C GLU A 551 -6.64 3.94 -13.58
N SER A 552 -7.36 2.99 -14.20
CA SER A 552 -8.78 2.82 -13.93
C SER A 552 -9.00 1.90 -12.72
N VAL A 553 -10.07 2.18 -11.97
CA VAL A 553 -10.62 1.19 -11.04
C VAL A 553 -11.04 -0.04 -11.87
N ILE A 554 -10.57 -1.23 -11.50
CA ILE A 554 -11.00 -2.48 -12.13
C ILE A 554 -12.28 -2.95 -11.43
N ALA A 555 -13.36 -3.17 -12.19
CA ALA A 555 -14.62 -3.71 -11.71
C ALA A 555 -15.28 -4.57 -12.78
N GLY A 556 -16.16 -5.48 -12.34
CA GLY A 556 -16.81 -6.52 -13.13
C GLY A 556 -16.72 -7.88 -12.44
N THR A 557 -17.47 -8.86 -12.94
CA THR A 557 -17.57 -10.20 -12.37
C THR A 557 -16.46 -11.12 -12.90
N PHE A 558 -15.90 -11.95 -12.02
CA PHE A 558 -14.85 -12.91 -12.37
C PHE A 558 -15.33 -13.90 -13.44
N TYR A 559 -14.40 -14.42 -14.26
CA TYR A 559 -14.62 -15.17 -15.51
C TYR A 559 -15.26 -14.39 -16.68
N TYR A 560 -16.06 -13.35 -16.45
CA TYR A 560 -16.66 -12.52 -17.52
C TYR A 560 -15.83 -11.27 -17.84
N MET A 561 -15.06 -10.77 -16.88
CA MET A 561 -14.11 -9.68 -17.09
C MET A 561 -13.07 -10.01 -18.18
N ASP A 562 -12.96 -9.12 -19.16
CA ASP A 562 -11.93 -9.13 -20.20
C ASP A 562 -10.50 -9.20 -19.60
N PRO A 563 -9.69 -10.22 -19.95
CA PRO A 563 -8.34 -10.39 -19.40
C PRO A 563 -7.35 -9.29 -19.82
N GLU A 564 -7.56 -8.64 -20.97
CA GLU A 564 -6.74 -7.51 -21.37
C GLU A 564 -7.10 -6.26 -20.54
N TYR A 565 -8.39 -6.03 -20.28
CA TYR A 565 -8.85 -4.98 -19.35
C TYR A 565 -8.33 -5.22 -17.93
N GLN A 566 -8.40 -6.46 -17.41
CA GLN A 566 -7.85 -6.81 -16.10
C GLN A 566 -6.34 -6.50 -15.98
N ARG A 567 -5.58 -6.73 -17.05
CA ARG A 567 -4.13 -6.52 -17.07
C ARG A 567 -3.73 -5.06 -17.29
N THR A 568 -4.49 -4.30 -18.08
CA THR A 568 -4.10 -2.97 -18.57
C THR A 568 -4.88 -1.81 -17.95
N GLY A 569 -6.07 -2.06 -17.40
CA GLY A 569 -7.03 -1.04 -17.02
C GLY A 569 -7.73 -0.35 -18.20
N THR A 570 -7.44 -0.74 -19.45
CA THR A 570 -8.04 -0.13 -20.65
C THR A 570 -9.33 -0.84 -21.04
N LEU A 571 -10.46 -0.17 -20.79
CA LEU A 571 -11.82 -0.63 -21.09
C LEU A 571 -12.23 -0.21 -22.50
N ARG A 572 -12.85 -1.12 -23.26
CA ARG A 572 -13.36 -0.89 -24.63
C ARG A 572 -14.71 -1.58 -24.83
N PRO A 573 -15.51 -1.23 -25.86
CA PRO A 573 -16.71 -1.99 -26.24
C PRO A 573 -16.46 -3.49 -26.42
N LYS A 574 -15.31 -3.85 -27.01
CA LYS A 574 -14.84 -5.25 -27.16
C LYS A 574 -14.54 -5.97 -25.83
N SER A 575 -14.56 -5.29 -24.68
CA SER A 575 -14.50 -5.92 -23.35
C SER A 575 -15.82 -6.58 -22.97
N ASP A 576 -16.97 -5.97 -23.30
CA ASP A 576 -18.28 -6.63 -23.15
C ASP A 576 -18.43 -7.80 -24.13
N LEU A 577 -17.82 -7.67 -25.32
CA LEU A 577 -17.85 -8.73 -26.33
C LEU A 577 -17.16 -10.03 -25.87
N TYR A 578 -16.11 -9.92 -25.04
CA TYR A 578 -15.50 -11.07 -24.39
C TYR A 578 -16.48 -11.77 -23.44
N ALA A 579 -17.13 -11.00 -22.55
CA ALA A 579 -18.15 -11.52 -21.64
C ALA A 579 -19.31 -12.19 -22.40
N PHE A 580 -19.79 -11.55 -23.48
CA PHE A 580 -20.84 -12.07 -24.34
C PHE A 580 -20.46 -13.40 -25.01
N GLY A 581 -19.21 -13.52 -25.49
CA GLY A 581 -18.68 -14.79 -25.99
C GLY A 581 -18.76 -15.91 -24.95
N VAL A 582 -18.30 -15.66 -23.72
CA VAL A 582 -18.41 -16.62 -22.61
C VAL A 582 -19.87 -17.01 -22.32
N ILE A 583 -20.80 -16.04 -22.34
CA ILE A 583 -22.24 -16.28 -22.12
C ILE A 583 -22.84 -17.19 -23.22
N ILE A 584 -22.49 -17.00 -24.49
CA ILE A 584 -22.92 -17.89 -25.58
C ILE A 584 -22.43 -19.33 -25.31
N LEU A 585 -21.16 -19.49 -24.95
CA LEU A 585 -20.57 -20.81 -24.68
C LEU A 585 -21.24 -21.52 -23.49
N GLN A 586 -21.66 -20.77 -22.47
CA GLN A 586 -22.47 -21.31 -21.38
C GLN A 586 -23.89 -21.68 -21.84
N LEU A 587 -24.53 -20.86 -22.68
CA LEU A 587 -25.84 -21.20 -23.24
C LEU A 587 -25.79 -22.49 -24.04
N LEU A 588 -24.71 -22.79 -24.76
CA LEU A 588 -24.59 -24.04 -25.53
C LEU A 588 -24.34 -25.28 -24.67
N THR A 589 -23.71 -25.13 -23.50
CA THR A 589 -23.17 -26.27 -22.71
C THR A 589 -23.83 -26.47 -21.35
N ALA A 590 -24.55 -25.47 -20.83
CA ALA A 590 -25.01 -25.36 -19.44
C ALA A 590 -23.90 -25.55 -18.37
N ARG A 591 -22.65 -25.22 -18.73
CA ARG A 591 -21.48 -25.36 -17.83
C ARG A 591 -21.09 -24.03 -17.18
N HIS A 592 -20.35 -24.15 -16.08
CA HIS A 592 -19.68 -23.01 -15.43
C HIS A 592 -18.50 -22.53 -16.32
N PRO A 593 -18.18 -21.22 -16.38
CA PRO A 593 -17.20 -20.69 -17.35
C PRO A 593 -15.74 -21.11 -17.06
N ASN A 594 -15.43 -21.60 -15.86
CA ASN A 594 -14.09 -22.05 -15.50
C ASN A 594 -13.61 -23.21 -16.41
N GLY A 595 -12.53 -22.99 -17.17
CA GLY A 595 -11.99 -23.96 -18.13
C GLY A 595 -12.84 -24.19 -19.39
N LEU A 596 -13.97 -23.49 -19.53
CA LEU A 596 -14.97 -23.76 -20.57
C LEU A 596 -14.45 -23.49 -21.99
N LEU A 597 -13.71 -22.39 -22.16
CA LEU A 597 -13.10 -21.95 -23.42
C LEU A 597 -12.21 -23.05 -24.03
N LEU A 598 -11.23 -23.53 -23.26
CA LEU A 598 -10.30 -24.59 -23.67
C LEU A 598 -11.02 -25.92 -23.93
N THR A 599 -12.06 -26.22 -23.13
CA THR A 599 -12.86 -27.44 -23.30
C THR A 599 -13.61 -27.44 -24.63
N ILE A 600 -14.21 -26.30 -25.01
CA ILE A 600 -14.95 -26.17 -26.27
C ILE A 600 -14.00 -26.12 -27.47
N GLU A 601 -12.91 -25.35 -27.39
CA GLU A 601 -11.89 -25.29 -28.43
C GLU A 601 -11.33 -26.70 -28.74
N LYS A 602 -10.96 -27.47 -27.71
CA LYS A 602 -10.54 -28.86 -27.88
C LYS A 602 -11.65 -29.74 -28.48
N ALA A 603 -12.88 -29.63 -28.00
CA ALA A 603 -13.97 -30.47 -28.50
C ALA A 603 -14.32 -30.18 -29.98
N LEU A 604 -14.15 -28.94 -30.44
CA LEU A 604 -14.29 -28.55 -31.85
C LEU A 604 -13.15 -29.09 -32.72
N LEU A 605 -11.92 -29.14 -32.21
CA LEU A 605 -10.76 -29.71 -32.90
C LEU A 605 -10.83 -31.23 -33.00
N ASP A 606 -11.18 -31.90 -31.90
CA ASP A 606 -11.25 -33.36 -31.78
C ASP A 606 -12.56 -33.96 -32.35
N GLY A 607 -13.45 -33.13 -32.93
CA GLY A 607 -14.76 -33.56 -33.46
C GLY A 607 -15.76 -34.06 -32.40
N SER A 608 -15.48 -33.82 -31.12
CA SER A 608 -16.29 -34.29 -29.98
C SER A 608 -17.29 -33.24 -29.45
N PHE A 609 -17.43 -32.10 -30.13
CA PHE A 609 -18.30 -30.99 -29.76
C PHE A 609 -19.75 -31.38 -29.36
N PRO A 610 -20.45 -32.31 -30.03
CA PRO A 610 -21.79 -32.73 -29.60
C PRO A 610 -21.85 -33.31 -28.17
N SER A 611 -20.75 -33.90 -27.68
CA SER A 611 -20.68 -34.50 -26.33
C SER A 611 -20.58 -33.48 -25.19
N ILE A 612 -20.31 -32.22 -25.50
CA ILE A 612 -20.18 -31.16 -24.49
C ILE A 612 -21.36 -30.18 -24.46
N LEU A 613 -22.26 -30.28 -25.42
CA LEU A 613 -23.53 -29.54 -25.44
C LEU A 613 -24.40 -29.92 -24.23
N ASP A 614 -25.33 -29.03 -23.89
CA ASP A 614 -26.31 -29.28 -22.85
C ASP A 614 -27.20 -30.48 -23.23
N ASN A 615 -27.17 -31.52 -22.40
CA ASN A 615 -27.85 -32.79 -22.59
C ASN A 615 -29.34 -32.77 -22.26
N SER A 616 -29.86 -31.65 -21.72
CA SER A 616 -31.30 -31.42 -21.57
C SER A 616 -31.99 -31.18 -22.92
N ILE A 617 -31.23 -30.87 -23.98
CA ILE A 617 -31.71 -30.61 -25.33
C ILE A 617 -31.18 -31.71 -26.27
N THR A 618 -32.10 -32.40 -26.95
CA THR A 618 -31.79 -33.60 -27.75
C THR A 618 -31.72 -33.34 -29.26
N ASP A 619 -32.20 -32.19 -29.73
CA ASP A 619 -32.46 -31.84 -31.13
C ASP A 619 -31.56 -30.70 -31.66
N TRP A 620 -30.35 -30.56 -31.11
CA TRP A 620 -29.41 -29.51 -31.51
C TRP A 620 -29.11 -29.50 -33.02
N PRO A 621 -29.28 -28.36 -33.73
CA PRO A 621 -28.84 -28.21 -35.11
C PRO A 621 -27.31 -28.06 -35.11
N LEU A 622 -26.61 -29.19 -35.27
CA LEU A 622 -25.18 -29.25 -34.94
C LEU A 622 -24.32 -28.27 -35.76
N ALA A 623 -24.57 -28.09 -37.05
CA ALA A 623 -23.77 -27.20 -37.90
C ALA A 623 -23.89 -25.72 -37.48
N GLU A 624 -25.12 -25.26 -37.25
CA GLU A 624 -25.46 -23.92 -36.79
C GLU A 624 -24.97 -23.68 -35.35
N THR A 625 -25.03 -24.71 -34.51
CA THR A 625 -24.54 -24.69 -33.11
C THR A 625 -23.02 -24.62 -33.05
N GLU A 626 -22.33 -25.32 -33.95
CA GLU A 626 -20.87 -25.29 -34.12
C GLU A 626 -20.39 -23.93 -34.66
N GLU A 627 -21.13 -23.33 -35.59
CA GLU A 627 -20.87 -21.96 -36.05
C GLU A 627 -21.04 -20.94 -34.91
N LEU A 628 -22.10 -21.06 -34.11
CA LEU A 628 -22.34 -20.21 -32.94
C LEU A 628 -21.21 -20.34 -31.90
N ALA A 629 -20.72 -21.55 -31.66
CA ALA A 629 -19.57 -21.79 -30.78
C ALA A 629 -18.28 -21.16 -31.32
N ARG A 630 -18.01 -21.27 -32.63
CA ARG A 630 -16.83 -20.65 -33.27
C ARG A 630 -16.83 -19.13 -33.16
N ILE A 631 -17.95 -18.45 -33.45
CA ILE A 631 -18.00 -16.99 -33.33
C ILE A 631 -17.89 -16.54 -31.86
N ALA A 632 -18.45 -17.31 -30.92
CA ALA A 632 -18.33 -17.05 -29.48
C ALA A 632 -16.90 -17.23 -28.95
N LEU A 633 -16.15 -18.24 -29.41
CA LEU A 633 -14.71 -18.36 -29.13
C LEU A 633 -13.93 -17.17 -29.69
N LYS A 634 -14.20 -16.75 -30.93
CA LYS A 634 -13.55 -15.57 -31.53
C LYS A 634 -13.83 -14.29 -30.72
N CYS A 635 -15.07 -14.09 -30.26
CA CYS A 635 -15.45 -13.02 -29.33
C CYS A 635 -14.70 -13.08 -28.00
N SER A 636 -14.42 -14.29 -27.51
CA SER A 636 -13.71 -14.57 -26.25
C SER A 636 -12.18 -14.59 -26.38
N SER A 637 -11.63 -14.05 -27.47
CA SER A 637 -10.17 -14.03 -27.68
C SER A 637 -9.45 -13.24 -26.57
N LEU A 638 -8.30 -13.73 -26.10
CA LEU A 638 -7.55 -13.09 -25.00
C LEU A 638 -7.05 -11.68 -25.35
N ARG A 639 -6.73 -11.42 -26.62
CA ARG A 639 -6.32 -10.09 -27.12
C ARG A 639 -7.53 -9.38 -27.73
N CYS A 640 -7.74 -8.12 -27.39
CA CYS A 640 -8.84 -7.29 -27.87
C CYS A 640 -8.86 -7.17 -29.40
N ARG A 641 -7.69 -7.04 -30.03
CA ARG A 641 -7.53 -6.93 -31.49
C ARG A 641 -7.97 -8.16 -32.30
N ASP A 642 -7.96 -9.34 -31.68
CA ASP A 642 -8.34 -10.60 -32.35
C ASP A 642 -9.87 -10.80 -32.34
N ARG A 643 -10.57 -10.06 -31.45
CA ARG A 643 -12.03 -10.14 -31.34
C ARG A 643 -12.69 -9.46 -32.54
N PRO A 644 -13.73 -10.07 -33.11
CA PRO A 644 -14.47 -9.52 -34.24
C PRO A 644 -15.15 -8.20 -33.86
N HIS A 645 -15.56 -7.42 -34.86
CA HIS A 645 -16.46 -6.28 -34.64
C HIS A 645 -17.91 -6.75 -34.48
N LEU A 646 -18.58 -6.26 -33.43
CA LEU A 646 -19.94 -6.67 -33.08
C LEU A 646 -20.93 -6.44 -34.24
N ASP A 647 -20.93 -5.25 -34.82
CA ASP A 647 -21.91 -4.86 -35.83
C ASP A 647 -21.67 -5.46 -37.23
N THR A 648 -20.40 -5.60 -37.63
CA THR A 648 -20.04 -5.99 -39.00
C THR A 648 -19.72 -7.47 -39.18
N GLU A 649 -19.34 -8.18 -38.11
CA GLU A 649 -19.00 -9.61 -38.17
C GLU A 649 -19.95 -10.48 -37.34
N VAL A 650 -20.24 -10.09 -36.08
CA VAL A 650 -20.99 -10.95 -35.15
C VAL A 650 -22.50 -10.89 -35.37
N LEU A 651 -23.08 -9.69 -35.38
CA LEU A 651 -24.52 -9.49 -35.54
C LEU A 651 -25.11 -10.10 -36.82
N PRO A 652 -24.46 -10.03 -38.01
CA PRO A 652 -24.95 -10.68 -39.21
C PRO A 652 -25.06 -12.21 -39.08
N ILE A 653 -24.09 -12.86 -38.42
CA ILE A 653 -24.11 -14.31 -38.16
C ILE A 653 -25.24 -14.65 -37.21
N LEU A 654 -25.33 -13.96 -36.06
CA LEU A 654 -26.38 -14.19 -35.06
C LEU A 654 -27.78 -13.96 -35.63
N LYS A 655 -27.96 -12.93 -36.49
CA LYS A 655 -29.23 -12.68 -37.17
C LYS A 655 -29.63 -13.86 -38.07
N ARG A 656 -28.71 -14.37 -38.88
CA ARG A 656 -28.98 -15.54 -39.75
C ARG A 656 -29.35 -16.78 -38.93
N LEU A 657 -28.62 -17.05 -37.84
CA LEU A 657 -28.91 -18.16 -36.93
C LEU A 657 -30.28 -18.00 -36.24
N HIS A 658 -30.66 -16.78 -35.87
CA HIS A 658 -31.99 -16.48 -35.33
C HIS A 658 -33.11 -16.70 -36.35
N GLU A 659 -32.96 -16.26 -37.60
CA GLU A 659 -33.94 -16.51 -38.67
C GLU A 659 -34.08 -18.01 -38.99
N PHE A 660 -32.97 -18.76 -38.94
CA PHE A 660 -33.00 -20.23 -39.05
C PHE A 660 -33.83 -20.88 -37.93
N ALA A 661 -33.62 -20.48 -36.67
CA ALA A 661 -34.43 -20.94 -35.54
C ALA A 661 -35.92 -20.59 -35.73
N TYR A 662 -36.22 -19.35 -36.13
CA TYR A 662 -37.59 -18.88 -36.35
C TYR A 662 -38.32 -19.63 -37.48
N THR A 663 -37.62 -19.94 -38.58
CA THR A 663 -38.19 -20.73 -39.69
C THR A 663 -38.42 -22.19 -39.31
N THR A 664 -37.50 -22.80 -38.56
CA THR A 664 -37.62 -24.17 -38.05
C THR A 664 -38.82 -24.32 -37.10
N LEU A 665 -39.01 -23.37 -36.17
CA LEU A 665 -40.20 -23.32 -35.31
C LEU A 665 -41.50 -23.25 -36.12
N LYS A 666 -41.56 -22.39 -37.15
CA LYS A 666 -42.74 -22.28 -38.02
C LYS A 666 -43.02 -23.54 -38.84
N ALA A 667 -41.98 -24.26 -39.26
CA ALA A 667 -42.14 -25.53 -39.96
C ALA A 667 -42.73 -26.61 -39.03
N GLY A 668 -42.17 -26.75 -37.81
CA GLY A 668 -42.65 -27.70 -36.80
C GLY A 668 -44.11 -27.48 -36.39
N VAL A 669 -44.54 -26.22 -36.23
CA VAL A 669 -45.94 -25.90 -35.93
C VAL A 669 -46.88 -26.35 -37.06
N LYS A 670 -46.51 -26.14 -38.33
CA LYS A 670 -47.33 -26.54 -39.48
C LYS A 670 -47.46 -28.06 -39.67
N SER A 671 -46.51 -28.85 -39.18
CA SER A 671 -46.59 -30.32 -39.16
C SER A 671 -47.35 -30.89 -37.95
N SER A 672 -47.77 -30.05 -37.01
CA SER A 672 -48.41 -30.46 -35.74
C SER A 672 -49.90 -30.16 -35.64
N THR A 673 -50.46 -29.44 -36.62
CA THR A 673 -51.92 -29.28 -36.79
C THR A 673 -52.47 -30.43 -37.66
N PRO A 674 -53.41 -31.25 -37.16
CA PRO A 674 -54.03 -32.33 -37.93
C PRO A 674 -55.01 -31.83 -39.00
#